data_AF-A0A925HPR2-F1
#
_entry.id   AF-A0A925HPR2-F1
#
_cell.length_a   1.000
_cell.length_b   1.000
_cell.length_c   1.000
_cell.angle_alpha   90.00
_cell.angle_beta   90.00
_cell.angle_gamma   90.00
#
_symmetry.space_group_name_H-M   'P 1'
#
loop_
_entity.id
_entity.type
_entity.pdbx_description
1 polymer ?
#
loop_
_entity_poly.entity_id
_entity_poly.type
_entity_poly.pdbx_seq_one_letter_code
_entity_poly.pdbx_strand_id
1 'polypeptide(L)'
;MISRISLVPTALLCLATVAWPCGGSDSYNVNGPLVPTATFAERALSPLSDFEYMPRNEIRFLPGLLRAEPARMVALIGRSPMQPAWWDTLQKPMVSEPTPTALAAAWTRGDVTAATKAANDVVSRVMSLPASDDSVRNAALQLAVETIELGPLVLSEPAASRRAAFVRLAAPMRMATLDSMPGLLARTPASPRRASIEYALLRRAMRDGLPNDSRDEITKQVPASRWDSLHAAHRAWLVAHAAHPYAGLVKFAQLRLLFLASQSDSAWRTLVELYPTFPARAAAEMRYLLVTGMLPPETMLTDARVPVEIRASLVGNLRPSRGTWEALMQAASQQRSAAWSENLEERLLASLATDSVASPTLPRGFPAWRATATPLWRYLWAVNMVRGNRIDEAAVFTTVPITLRQDSTLARDAAMLSARIHMLRKQWSAAVQVPLLDEWTRRYVLRVLAPDTVATALASVTDKVIAREARLVVATRAGQDGRWNDAAAQVRTIDAPRAARYTRIAALARDTISNAGLQRYAQALAASNGQLFYEATRYFYRGMMHRNWDLSPERNAEPWDLPWTRAEEQRWLYSYLRGSSERYLALRAYASYFNRPGVTAAQRRAAVRDADRAYRGLLDTDPSRSTEGFWADSLPQSVEAKAIRRAGRSDGS
;
A
#
# COMPACT_ATOMS: atom_id res chain seq x y z
N MET A 1 4.41 -14.29 -6.51
CA MET A 1 3.77 -13.13 -5.82
C MET A 1 2.25 -13.10 -6.06
N ILE A 2 1.51 -14.14 -5.63
CA ILE A 2 0.04 -14.17 -5.48
C ILE A 2 -0.27 -15.02 -4.23
N SER A 3 -1.39 -14.72 -3.56
CA SER A 3 -2.03 -15.47 -2.46
C SER A 3 -1.65 -15.09 -1.03
N ARG A 4 -2.12 -13.89 -0.62
CA ARG A 4 -2.85 -13.71 0.64
C ARG A 4 -4.36 -13.62 0.35
N ILE A 5 -4.90 -14.71 -0.18
CA ILE A 5 -6.34 -15.04 -0.20
C ILE A 5 -6.36 -16.23 0.78
N SER A 6 -6.86 -16.16 2.01
CA SER A 6 -8.13 -15.65 2.48
C SER A 6 -7.98 -15.26 3.95
N LEU A 7 -8.33 -14.03 4.33
CA LEU A 7 -8.74 -13.60 5.68
C LEU A 7 -8.93 -12.07 5.76
N VAL A 8 -8.47 -11.32 4.76
CA VAL A 8 -8.74 -9.88 4.61
C VAL A 8 -10.01 -9.54 3.81
N PRO A 9 -10.50 -10.34 2.83
CA PRO A 9 -11.76 -10.00 2.16
C PRO A 9 -12.95 -10.07 3.11
N THR A 10 -12.95 -10.99 4.08
CA THR A 10 -14.10 -11.19 4.99
C THR A 10 -14.16 -10.14 6.10
N ALA A 11 -13.02 -9.58 6.53
CA ALA A 11 -13.00 -8.46 7.48
C ALA A 11 -13.29 -7.10 6.82
N LEU A 12 -13.03 -6.96 5.51
CA LEU A 12 -13.44 -5.79 4.72
C LEU A 12 -14.89 -5.89 4.21
N LEU A 13 -15.42 -7.09 4.00
CA LEU A 13 -16.84 -7.34 3.68
C LEU A 13 -17.76 -7.13 4.90
N CYS A 14 -17.25 -7.29 6.13
CA CYS A 14 -18.01 -6.94 7.35
C CYS A 14 -17.85 -5.48 7.79
N LEU A 15 -16.97 -4.70 7.15
CA LEU A 15 -16.92 -3.22 7.27
C LEU A 15 -17.59 -2.51 6.09
N ALA A 16 -18.18 -3.27 5.17
CA ALA A 16 -19.07 -2.76 4.12
C ALA A 16 -20.49 -2.55 4.68
N THR A 17 -20.64 -1.72 5.72
CA THR A 17 -21.86 -0.92 5.79
C THR A 17 -21.67 0.20 4.77
N VAL A 18 -22.20 -0.05 3.58
CA VAL A 18 -22.30 0.99 2.56
C VAL A 18 -23.29 2.02 3.10
N ALA A 19 -22.78 3.03 3.79
CA ALA A 19 -23.52 4.27 3.99
C ALA A 19 -23.50 5.00 2.64
N TRP A 20 -24.38 4.57 1.73
CA TRP A 20 -24.75 5.37 0.58
C TRP A 20 -25.32 6.69 1.15
N PRO A 21 -24.81 7.86 0.75
CA PRO A 21 -25.30 9.15 1.25
C PRO A 21 -26.63 9.48 0.57
N CYS A 22 -27.66 8.72 0.90
CA CYS A 22 -29.00 8.84 0.36
C CYS A 22 -29.99 8.76 1.54
N GLY A 23 -29.79 9.64 2.52
CA GLY A 23 -30.77 9.85 3.59
C GLY A 23 -32.05 10.46 3.01
N GLY A 24 -33.20 9.98 3.48
CA GLY A 24 -34.55 10.33 3.04
C GLY A 24 -34.86 11.82 2.85
N SER A 25 -36.03 12.12 2.30
CA SER A 25 -36.50 13.45 1.84
C SER A 25 -36.31 14.61 2.82
N ASP A 26 -36.22 14.33 4.13
CA ASP A 26 -36.04 15.35 5.18
C ASP A 26 -34.57 15.57 5.60
N SER A 27 -33.65 14.74 5.12
CA SER A 27 -32.24 14.68 5.56
C SER A 27 -31.21 14.96 4.47
N TYR A 28 -31.65 15.41 3.30
CA TYR A 28 -30.75 15.81 2.21
C TYR A 28 -30.00 17.09 2.61
N ASN A 29 -28.86 16.93 3.30
CA ASN A 29 -28.03 18.05 3.68
C ASN A 29 -27.30 18.56 2.42
N VAL A 30 -27.96 19.44 1.66
CA VAL A 30 -27.40 20.11 0.46
C VAL A 30 -26.06 20.79 0.75
N ASN A 31 -25.84 21.19 2.01
CA ASN A 31 -24.61 21.83 2.48
C ASN A 31 -23.60 20.83 3.06
N GLY A 32 -24.04 19.59 3.25
CA GLY A 32 -23.27 18.50 3.81
C GLY A 32 -22.17 18.04 2.85
N PRO A 33 -21.12 17.41 3.39
CA PRO A 33 -19.99 16.92 2.59
C PRO A 33 -20.46 15.91 1.53
N LEU A 34 -19.66 15.71 0.48
CA LEU A 34 -19.85 14.52 -0.38
C LEU A 34 -19.66 13.22 0.44
N VAL A 35 -18.94 13.31 1.58
CA VAL A 35 -18.65 12.20 2.51
C VAL A 35 -19.10 12.51 3.92
N PRO A 36 -19.93 11.68 4.57
CA PRO A 36 -20.18 11.83 6.02
C PRO A 36 -18.86 11.95 6.80
N THR A 37 -18.76 12.91 7.72
CA THR A 37 -17.50 13.27 8.44
C THR A 37 -16.80 12.05 9.05
N ALA A 38 -17.58 11.09 9.56
CA ALA A 38 -17.08 9.85 10.15
C ALA A 38 -16.33 8.95 9.15
N THR A 39 -16.81 8.86 7.91
CA THR A 39 -16.21 8.06 6.84
C THR A 39 -15.05 8.79 6.17
N PHE A 40 -15.06 10.12 6.24
CA PHE A 40 -14.01 10.98 5.67
C PHE A 40 -12.67 10.77 6.35
N ALA A 41 -12.59 10.80 7.69
CA ALA A 41 -11.32 10.61 8.41
C ALA A 41 -10.66 9.23 8.13
N GLU A 42 -11.49 8.18 8.03
CA GLU A 42 -11.03 6.82 7.74
C GLU A 42 -10.53 6.68 6.30
N ARG A 43 -11.26 7.21 5.31
CA ARG A 43 -10.85 7.18 3.89
C ARG A 43 -9.75 8.20 3.56
N ALA A 44 -9.66 9.30 4.31
CA ALA A 44 -8.63 10.33 4.21
C ALA A 44 -7.25 9.84 4.66
N LEU A 45 -7.21 8.80 5.50
CA LEU A 45 -5.99 8.25 6.07
C LEU A 45 -5.73 6.79 5.67
N SER A 46 -6.69 6.12 5.04
CA SER A 46 -6.43 4.81 4.42
C SER A 46 -5.38 4.97 3.31
N PRO A 47 -4.30 4.16 3.31
CA PRO A 47 -3.30 4.21 2.26
C PRO A 47 -3.97 3.82 0.93
N LEU A 48 -3.96 4.75 -0.03
CA LEU A 48 -4.36 4.47 -1.42
C LEU A 48 -3.23 3.80 -2.22
N SER A 49 -2.07 3.59 -1.60
CA SER A 49 -0.88 3.03 -2.24
C SER A 49 -0.11 2.15 -1.24
N ASP A 50 0.32 0.98 -1.71
CA ASP A 50 1.14 0.01 -0.97
C ASP A 50 2.53 0.56 -0.57
N PHE A 51 2.90 1.75 -1.05
CA PHE A 51 4.23 2.34 -0.88
C PHE A 51 4.28 3.50 0.13
N GLU A 52 3.14 3.88 0.73
CA GLU A 52 3.07 5.05 1.62
C GLU A 52 3.24 4.63 3.10
N TYR A 53 4.51 4.51 3.52
CA TYR A 53 4.90 4.16 4.90
C TYR A 53 4.90 5.34 5.88
N MET A 54 4.70 6.57 5.40
CA MET A 54 4.49 7.76 6.21
C MET A 54 3.11 8.34 5.90
N PRO A 55 2.45 9.02 6.87
CA PRO A 55 1.34 9.89 6.56
C PRO A 55 1.82 10.88 5.49
N ARG A 56 1.14 10.88 4.32
CA ARG A 56 1.36 11.82 3.22
C ARG A 56 1.66 13.22 3.77
N ASN A 57 2.70 13.89 3.26
CA ASN A 57 2.97 15.29 3.61
C ASN A 57 1.74 16.15 3.34
N GLU A 58 0.87 15.72 2.44
CA GLU A 58 -0.38 16.38 2.11
C GLU A 58 -1.43 16.38 3.23
N ILE A 59 -1.26 15.53 4.25
CA ILE A 59 -2.04 15.59 5.51
C ILE A 59 -1.78 16.91 6.24
N ARG A 60 -0.61 17.55 6.04
CA ARG A 60 -0.33 18.90 6.56
C ARG A 60 -1.24 19.98 5.96
N PHE A 61 -1.92 19.69 4.86
CA PHE A 61 -2.92 20.56 4.21
C PHE A 61 -4.36 20.23 4.63
N LEU A 62 -4.53 19.26 5.53
CA LEU A 62 -5.77 19.00 6.25
C LEU A 62 -5.87 19.65 7.66
N PRO A 63 -5.28 20.83 8.01
CA PRO A 63 -5.44 21.44 9.34
C PRO A 63 -6.91 21.63 9.72
N GLY A 64 -7.79 21.86 8.75
CA GLY A 64 -9.23 21.93 9.01
C GLY A 64 -9.84 20.60 9.49
N LEU A 65 -9.39 19.47 8.95
CA LEU A 65 -9.82 18.14 9.41
C LEU A 65 -9.22 17.81 10.78
N LEU A 66 -7.92 18.10 10.97
CA LEU A 66 -7.24 17.95 12.26
C LEU A 66 -7.93 18.75 13.36
N ARG A 67 -8.41 19.97 13.05
CA ARG A 67 -9.23 20.79 13.95
C ARG A 67 -10.62 20.22 14.21
N ALA A 68 -11.24 19.60 13.21
CA ALA A 68 -12.62 19.11 13.31
C ALA A 68 -12.72 17.79 14.10
N GLU A 69 -11.69 16.93 14.05
CA GLU A 69 -11.71 15.57 14.61
C GLU A 69 -10.38 15.21 15.31
N PRO A 70 -9.90 15.99 16.29
CA PRO A 70 -8.53 15.89 16.81
C PRO A 70 -8.24 14.52 17.46
N ALA A 71 -9.16 14.01 18.28
CA ALA A 71 -8.98 12.71 18.96
C ALA A 71 -8.91 11.53 17.97
N ARG A 72 -9.74 11.56 16.91
CA ARG A 72 -9.78 10.52 15.88
C ARG A 72 -8.52 10.56 15.01
N MET A 73 -8.06 11.76 14.65
CA MET A 73 -6.81 11.96 13.91
C MET A 73 -5.58 11.55 14.72
N VAL A 74 -5.54 11.83 16.04
CA VAL A 74 -4.50 11.33 16.95
C VAL A 74 -4.50 9.80 17.03
N ALA A 75 -5.68 9.18 17.15
CA ALA A 75 -5.79 7.72 17.18
C ALA A 75 -5.42 7.05 15.84
N LEU A 76 -5.67 7.71 14.71
CA LEU A 76 -5.32 7.21 13.36
C LEU A 76 -3.84 7.44 13.02
N ILE A 77 -3.28 8.62 13.31
CA ILE A 77 -1.85 8.96 13.06
C ILE A 77 -0.94 8.26 14.08
N GLY A 78 -1.39 8.11 15.32
CA GLY A 78 -0.66 7.38 16.38
C GLY A 78 -0.46 5.89 16.10
N ARG A 79 -1.15 5.32 15.10
CA ARG A 79 -0.91 3.96 14.58
C ARG A 79 0.20 3.91 13.52
N SER A 80 0.71 5.05 13.06
CA SER A 80 1.84 5.09 12.12
C SER A 80 3.17 4.88 12.86
N PRO A 81 4.03 3.95 12.42
CA PRO A 81 5.32 3.68 13.06
C PRO A 81 6.34 4.81 12.89
N MET A 82 6.07 5.79 12.02
CA MET A 82 6.89 7.00 11.86
C MET A 82 6.01 8.25 12.01
N GLN A 83 6.07 8.87 13.19
CA GLN A 83 5.48 10.19 13.39
C GLN A 83 6.34 11.24 12.67
N PRO A 84 5.78 12.02 11.74
CA PRO A 84 6.54 13.06 11.05
C PRO A 84 6.94 14.18 12.02
N ALA A 85 8.08 14.86 11.78
CA ALA A 85 8.58 15.93 12.66
C ALA A 85 7.61 17.12 12.83
N TRP A 86 6.67 17.30 11.89
CA TRP A 86 5.58 18.29 12.00
C TRP A 86 4.41 17.83 12.89
N TRP A 87 4.43 16.60 13.41
CA TRP A 87 3.39 16.08 14.30
C TRP A 87 3.35 16.82 15.64
N ASP A 88 4.50 17.09 16.24
CA ASP A 88 4.62 17.81 17.52
C ASP A 88 4.14 19.26 17.41
N THR A 89 4.20 19.85 16.20
CA THR A 89 3.65 21.19 15.95
C THR A 89 2.13 21.21 15.81
N LEU A 90 1.50 20.07 15.51
CA LEU A 90 0.04 19.89 15.49
C LEU A 90 -0.54 19.48 16.86
N GLN A 91 0.27 18.94 17.77
CA GLN A 91 -0.14 18.59 19.14
C GLN A 91 -0.35 19.80 20.06
N LYS A 92 0.16 20.99 19.70
CA LYS A 92 -0.20 22.20 20.42
C LYS A 92 -1.71 22.39 20.34
N PRO A 93 -2.41 22.70 21.45
CA PRO A 93 -3.86 22.80 21.47
C PRO A 93 -4.28 23.81 20.42
N MET A 94 -4.82 23.34 19.30
CA MET A 94 -5.39 24.19 18.26
C MET A 94 -6.72 24.72 18.82
N VAL A 95 -6.58 25.85 19.51
CA VAL A 95 -7.57 26.55 20.32
C VAL A 95 -8.90 26.76 19.60
N SER A 96 -9.95 26.43 20.36
CA SER A 96 -11.38 26.74 20.27
C SER A 96 -12.12 26.43 18.96
N GLU A 97 -13.20 25.64 19.09
CA GLU A 97 -14.37 25.68 18.21
C GLU A 97 -14.67 27.12 17.76
N PRO A 98 -15.27 27.35 16.57
CA PRO A 98 -15.67 28.69 16.14
C PRO A 98 -16.61 29.28 17.20
N THR A 99 -16.08 30.00 18.18
CA THR A 99 -16.82 30.35 19.38
C THR A 99 -17.83 31.41 18.96
N PRO A 100 -19.14 31.10 18.98
CA PRO A 100 -20.17 32.11 18.75
C PRO A 100 -20.10 33.22 19.80
N THR A 101 -19.30 33.02 20.86
CA THR A 101 -19.05 33.92 21.97
C THR A 101 -18.58 35.31 21.54
N ALA A 102 -17.68 35.44 20.55
CA ALA A 102 -17.24 36.76 20.11
C ALA A 102 -18.36 37.54 19.38
N LEU A 103 -19.09 36.84 18.52
CA LEU A 103 -20.25 37.38 17.80
C LEU A 103 -21.40 37.73 18.76
N ALA A 104 -21.71 36.83 19.70
CA ALA A 104 -22.73 37.03 20.72
C ALA A 104 -22.37 38.16 21.70
N ALA A 105 -21.08 38.28 22.08
CA ALA A 105 -20.61 39.37 22.92
C ALA A 105 -20.68 40.72 22.20
N ALA A 106 -20.35 40.77 20.90
CA ALA A 106 -20.49 42.00 20.10
C ALA A 106 -21.96 42.43 20.00
N TRP A 107 -22.88 41.49 19.74
CA TRP A 107 -24.32 41.78 19.75
C TRP A 107 -24.85 42.18 21.13
N THR A 108 -24.30 41.63 22.20
CA THR A 108 -24.67 42.02 23.58
C THR A 108 -24.28 43.47 23.88
N ARG A 109 -23.17 43.96 23.29
CA ARG A 109 -22.74 45.36 23.40
C ARG A 109 -23.42 46.31 22.40
N GLY A 110 -24.25 45.82 21.48
CA GLY A 110 -24.84 46.63 20.41
C GLY A 110 -23.82 47.13 19.37
N ASP A 111 -22.64 46.49 19.30
CA ASP A 111 -21.53 46.85 18.41
C ASP A 111 -21.63 46.05 17.10
N VAL A 112 -22.32 46.64 16.12
CA VAL A 112 -22.58 46.02 14.82
C VAL A 112 -21.30 45.86 13.99
N THR A 113 -20.33 46.77 14.13
CA THR A 113 -19.05 46.69 13.41
C THR A 113 -18.23 45.51 13.91
N ALA A 114 -18.10 45.36 15.24
CA ALA A 114 -17.43 44.18 15.81
C ALA A 114 -18.21 42.89 15.52
N ALA A 115 -19.54 42.92 15.52
CA ALA A 115 -20.36 41.76 15.17
C ALA A 115 -20.14 41.34 13.71
N THR A 116 -20.10 42.29 12.77
CA THR A 116 -19.85 42.03 11.34
C THR A 116 -18.45 41.46 11.12
N LYS A 117 -17.43 41.99 11.81
CA LYS A 117 -16.07 41.44 11.78
C LYS A 117 -16.04 39.99 12.29
N ALA A 118 -16.64 39.74 13.45
CA ALA A 118 -16.72 38.40 14.03
C ALA A 118 -17.53 37.43 13.14
N ALA A 119 -18.58 37.91 12.47
CA ALA A 119 -19.35 37.12 11.53
C ALA A 119 -18.53 36.73 10.29
N ASN A 120 -17.76 37.64 9.70
CA ASN A 120 -16.84 37.32 8.60
C ASN A 120 -15.78 36.28 9.02
N ASP A 121 -15.26 36.39 10.25
CA ASP A 121 -14.33 35.39 10.80
C ASP A 121 -15.00 34.01 10.96
N VAL A 122 -16.25 33.94 11.41
CA VAL A 122 -17.03 32.69 11.49
C VAL A 122 -17.25 32.11 10.10
N VAL A 123 -17.69 32.90 9.12
CA VAL A 123 -17.87 32.45 7.73
C VAL A 123 -16.57 31.86 7.18
N SER A 124 -15.46 32.61 7.28
CA SER A 124 -14.15 32.18 6.79
C SER A 124 -13.69 30.87 7.45
N ARG A 125 -13.85 30.75 8.78
CA ARG A 125 -13.46 29.54 9.52
C ARG A 125 -14.32 28.35 9.13
N VAL A 126 -15.65 28.48 9.16
CA VAL A 126 -16.56 27.35 8.85
C VAL A 126 -16.35 26.87 7.41
N MET A 127 -16.18 27.79 6.46
CA MET A 127 -15.94 27.44 5.06
C MET A 127 -14.58 26.80 4.79
N SER A 128 -13.60 27.06 5.66
CA SER A 128 -12.26 26.46 5.59
C SER A 128 -12.18 25.06 6.21
N LEU A 129 -13.22 24.59 6.89
CA LEU A 129 -13.29 23.24 7.44
C LEU A 129 -13.90 22.27 6.43
N PRO A 130 -13.55 20.96 6.48
CA PRO A 130 -14.33 19.94 5.79
C PRO A 130 -15.80 20.06 6.17
N ALA A 131 -16.69 19.83 5.20
CA ALA A 131 -18.12 19.93 5.48
C ALA A 131 -18.54 18.92 6.55
N SER A 132 -19.48 19.32 7.40
CA SER A 132 -19.95 18.55 8.55
C SER A 132 -21.45 18.68 8.70
N ASP A 133 -22.10 17.62 9.17
CA ASP A 133 -23.52 17.64 9.58
C ASP A 133 -23.72 18.28 10.97
N ASP A 134 -22.70 18.94 11.49
CA ASP A 134 -22.69 19.63 12.78
C ASP A 134 -23.70 20.80 12.78
N SER A 135 -24.81 20.61 13.50
CA SER A 135 -25.87 21.60 13.67
C SER A 135 -25.37 22.90 14.30
N VAL A 136 -24.32 22.83 15.14
CA VAL A 136 -23.73 24.00 15.80
C VAL A 136 -23.02 24.88 14.79
N ARG A 137 -22.23 24.28 13.87
CA ARG A 137 -21.53 25.04 12.80
C ARG A 137 -22.51 25.64 11.79
N ASN A 138 -23.54 24.89 11.42
CA ASN A 138 -24.57 25.39 10.51
C ASN A 138 -25.36 26.55 11.13
N ALA A 139 -25.71 26.47 12.41
CA ALA A 139 -26.34 27.56 13.15
C ALA A 139 -25.42 28.78 13.28
N ALA A 140 -24.12 28.57 13.56
CA ALA A 140 -23.13 29.64 13.64
C ALA A 140 -22.95 30.36 12.30
N LEU A 141 -22.86 29.60 11.20
CA LEU A 141 -22.78 30.15 9.85
C LEU A 141 -24.04 30.94 9.50
N GLN A 142 -25.23 30.40 9.77
CA GLN A 142 -26.49 31.10 9.53
C GLN A 142 -26.55 32.43 10.31
N LEU A 143 -26.19 32.42 11.59
CA LEU A 143 -26.15 33.63 12.42
C LEU A 143 -25.14 34.66 11.91
N ALA A 144 -23.99 34.21 11.43
CA ALA A 144 -22.97 35.08 10.85
C ALA A 144 -23.48 35.74 9.55
N VAL A 145 -24.10 34.98 8.65
CA VAL A 145 -24.69 35.54 7.42
C VAL A 145 -25.84 36.49 7.73
N GLU A 146 -26.70 36.15 8.71
CA GLU A 146 -27.70 37.08 9.26
C GLU A 146 -27.09 38.39 9.72
N THR A 147 -25.99 38.32 10.46
CA THR A 147 -25.30 39.50 10.95
C THR A 147 -24.77 40.37 9.80
N ILE A 148 -24.23 39.75 8.74
CA ILE A 148 -23.68 40.46 7.58
C ILE A 148 -24.79 41.12 6.75
N GLU A 149 -25.89 40.41 6.46
CA GLU A 149 -26.99 40.94 5.64
C GLU A 149 -27.84 41.98 6.39
N LEU A 150 -28.11 41.76 7.68
CA LEU A 150 -29.01 42.62 8.47
C LEU A 150 -28.29 43.73 9.22
N GLY A 151 -26.98 43.59 9.46
CA GLY A 151 -26.17 44.56 10.20
C GLY A 151 -26.37 46.01 9.74
N PRO A 152 -26.30 46.32 8.43
CA PRO A 152 -26.53 47.67 7.92
C PRO A 152 -27.89 48.27 8.28
N LEU A 153 -28.96 47.46 8.29
CA LEU A 153 -30.31 47.94 8.66
C LEU A 153 -30.47 48.18 10.16
N VAL A 154 -29.65 47.53 10.96
CA VAL A 154 -29.68 47.67 12.42
C VAL A 154 -28.86 48.88 12.88
N LEU A 155 -27.95 49.40 12.05
CA LEU A 155 -27.15 50.58 12.39
C LEU A 155 -28.00 51.84 12.65
N SER A 156 -29.15 51.97 11.98
CA SER A 156 -30.08 53.08 12.15
C SER A 156 -30.87 53.03 13.47
N GLU A 157 -30.82 51.91 14.20
CA GLU A 157 -31.48 51.75 15.50
C GLU A 157 -30.58 52.26 16.65
N PRO A 158 -31.16 52.76 17.75
CA PRO A 158 -30.40 53.11 18.96
C PRO A 158 -29.59 51.94 19.48
N ALA A 159 -28.34 52.17 19.93
CA ALA A 159 -27.40 51.10 20.29
C ALA A 159 -27.99 50.05 21.26
N ALA A 160 -28.78 50.48 22.25
CA ALA A 160 -29.46 49.61 23.21
C ALA A 160 -30.54 48.70 22.59
N SER A 161 -31.13 49.10 21.46
CA SER A 161 -32.22 48.40 20.78
C SER A 161 -31.75 47.56 19.57
N ARG A 162 -30.49 47.72 19.15
CA ARG A 162 -29.92 47.04 17.97
C ARG A 162 -30.07 45.53 18.01
N ARG A 163 -29.80 44.90 19.16
CA ARG A 163 -29.96 43.44 19.32
C ARG A 163 -31.40 43.00 19.13
N ALA A 164 -32.36 43.73 19.71
CA ALA A 164 -33.78 43.41 19.57
C ALA A 164 -34.26 43.61 18.13
N ALA A 165 -33.82 44.68 17.46
CA ALA A 165 -34.09 44.93 16.05
C ALA A 165 -33.52 43.82 15.15
N PHE A 166 -32.28 43.38 15.39
CA PHE A 166 -31.67 42.25 14.69
C PHE A 166 -32.51 40.97 14.81
N VAL A 167 -32.91 40.60 16.03
CA VAL A 167 -33.74 39.40 16.27
C VAL A 167 -35.08 39.51 15.54
N ARG A 168 -35.74 40.66 15.60
CA ARG A 168 -37.00 40.93 14.90
C ARG A 168 -36.86 40.79 13.39
N LEU A 169 -35.79 41.35 12.81
CA LEU A 169 -35.52 41.29 11.37
C LEU A 169 -35.12 39.89 10.88
N ALA A 170 -34.44 39.09 11.72
CA ALA A 170 -34.06 37.72 11.39
C ALA A 170 -35.22 36.71 11.50
N ALA A 171 -36.20 36.98 12.36
CA ALA A 171 -37.28 36.04 12.70
C ALA A 171 -38.08 35.50 11.49
N PRO A 172 -38.50 36.31 10.50
CA PRO A 172 -39.29 35.81 9.37
C PRO A 172 -38.60 34.69 8.59
N MET A 173 -37.29 34.76 8.42
CA MET A 173 -36.54 33.72 7.72
C MET A 173 -36.27 32.50 8.61
N ARG A 174 -36.02 32.70 9.92
CA ARG A 174 -35.80 31.59 10.87
C ARG A 174 -37.05 30.73 11.08
N MET A 175 -38.24 31.32 10.96
CA MET A 175 -39.53 30.62 11.08
C MET A 175 -40.04 30.04 9.75
N ALA A 176 -39.43 30.41 8.63
CA ALA A 176 -39.86 29.94 7.31
C ALA A 176 -39.34 28.52 7.02
N THR A 177 -40.22 27.68 6.46
CA THR A 177 -39.84 26.38 5.90
C THR A 177 -39.34 26.57 4.47
N LEU A 178 -38.63 25.57 3.92
CA LEU A 178 -38.23 25.60 2.50
C LEU A 178 -39.43 25.80 1.55
N ASP A 179 -40.60 25.28 1.94
CA ASP A 179 -41.81 25.36 1.12
C ASP A 179 -42.43 26.76 1.11
N SER A 180 -42.24 27.55 2.18
CA SER A 180 -42.75 28.92 2.28
C SER A 180 -41.82 29.99 1.70
N MET A 181 -40.58 29.64 1.32
CA MET A 181 -39.58 30.56 0.76
C MET A 181 -40.03 31.31 -0.51
N PRO A 182 -40.74 30.70 -1.49
CA PRO A 182 -41.22 31.44 -2.66
C PRO A 182 -42.18 32.56 -2.27
N GLY A 183 -43.10 32.28 -1.34
CA GLY A 183 -44.03 33.30 -0.82
C GLY A 183 -43.32 34.39 -0.02
N LEU A 184 -42.26 34.04 0.73
CA LEU A 184 -41.44 35.03 1.42
C LEU A 184 -40.70 35.96 0.45
N LEU A 185 -40.10 35.41 -0.61
CA LEU A 185 -39.43 36.19 -1.66
C LEU A 185 -40.41 37.14 -2.37
N ALA A 186 -41.60 36.64 -2.74
CA ALA A 186 -42.62 37.42 -3.42
C ALA A 186 -43.14 38.60 -2.57
N ARG A 187 -43.29 38.40 -1.24
CA ARG A 187 -43.70 39.46 -0.31
C ARG A 187 -42.59 40.47 -0.02
N THR A 188 -41.32 40.12 -0.22
CA THR A 188 -40.17 40.94 0.17
C THR A 188 -39.08 41.01 -0.93
N PRO A 189 -39.40 41.47 -2.15
CA PRO A 189 -38.49 41.41 -3.29
C PRO A 189 -37.22 42.28 -3.14
N ALA A 190 -37.28 43.29 -2.27
CA ALA A 190 -36.16 44.18 -1.91
C ALA A 190 -35.50 43.82 -0.56
N SER A 191 -35.77 42.63 -0.01
CA SER A 191 -35.21 42.20 1.27
C SER A 191 -33.67 42.16 1.21
N PRO A 192 -32.96 42.63 2.25
CA PRO A 192 -31.52 42.42 2.38
C PRO A 192 -31.15 40.92 2.47
N ARG A 193 -32.14 40.06 2.80
CA ARG A 193 -32.00 38.59 2.89
C ARG A 193 -32.27 37.89 1.56
N ARG A 194 -32.46 38.63 0.46
CA ARG A 194 -32.84 38.06 -0.83
C ARG A 194 -31.89 36.95 -1.28
N ALA A 195 -30.58 37.17 -1.20
CA ALA A 195 -29.58 36.17 -1.57
C ALA A 195 -29.72 34.87 -0.75
N SER A 196 -29.94 35.00 0.56
CA SER A 196 -30.19 33.89 1.48
C SER A 196 -31.51 33.16 1.23
N ILE A 197 -32.57 33.88 0.84
CA ILE A 197 -33.87 33.27 0.45
C ILE A 197 -33.71 32.52 -0.87
N GLU A 198 -33.07 33.13 -1.88
CA GLU A 198 -32.80 32.49 -3.17
C GLU A 198 -31.88 31.26 -3.01
N TYR A 199 -30.94 31.30 -2.07
CA TYR A 199 -30.12 30.13 -1.72
C TYR A 199 -30.96 28.99 -1.15
N ALA A 200 -31.92 29.29 -0.25
CA ALA A 200 -32.85 28.29 0.26
C ALA A 200 -33.70 27.67 -0.87
N LEU A 201 -34.06 28.46 -1.89
CA LEU A 201 -34.76 27.97 -3.08
C LEU A 201 -33.89 27.04 -3.94
N LEU A 202 -32.58 27.29 -4.08
CA LEU A 202 -31.67 26.33 -4.73
C LEU A 202 -31.66 24.99 -4.01
N ARG A 203 -31.58 25.01 -2.67
CA ARG A 203 -31.60 23.79 -1.85
C ARG A 203 -32.90 23.01 -2.04
N ARG A 204 -34.04 23.71 -2.07
CA ARG A 204 -35.34 23.10 -2.39
C ARG A 204 -35.37 22.53 -3.80
N ALA A 205 -34.87 23.24 -4.80
CA ALA A 205 -34.85 22.76 -6.18
C ALA A 205 -34.04 21.46 -6.34
N MET A 206 -32.93 21.33 -5.60
CA MET A 206 -32.17 20.08 -5.53
C MET A 206 -32.96 18.96 -4.85
N ARG A 207 -33.56 19.22 -3.67
CA ARG A 207 -34.40 18.25 -2.93
C ARG A 207 -35.55 17.72 -3.79
N ASP A 208 -36.28 18.63 -4.43
CA ASP A 208 -37.47 18.29 -5.23
C ASP A 208 -37.08 17.71 -6.60
N GLY A 209 -35.82 17.91 -7.03
CA GLY A 209 -35.34 17.60 -8.37
C GLY A 209 -34.51 16.35 -8.54
N LEU A 210 -34.05 15.76 -7.44
CA LEU A 210 -33.13 14.63 -7.42
C LEU A 210 -33.76 13.52 -6.56
N PRO A 211 -33.85 12.27 -7.07
CA PRO A 211 -34.37 11.17 -6.28
C PRO A 211 -33.42 10.85 -5.12
N ASN A 212 -33.97 10.32 -4.03
CA ASN A 212 -33.17 9.84 -2.92
C ASN A 212 -32.68 8.41 -3.20
N ASP A 213 -31.67 8.28 -4.04
CA ASP A 213 -31.12 7.00 -4.47
C ASP A 213 -29.59 7.07 -4.57
N SER A 214 -28.97 5.92 -4.80
CA SER A 214 -27.59 5.78 -5.22
C SER A 214 -27.23 6.70 -6.39
N ARG A 215 -25.96 7.12 -6.46
CA ARG A 215 -25.45 7.97 -7.57
C ARG A 215 -25.78 7.37 -8.94
N ASP A 216 -25.55 6.08 -9.09
CA ASP A 216 -25.72 5.39 -10.37
C ASP A 216 -27.21 5.33 -10.78
N GLU A 217 -28.13 5.21 -9.82
CA GLU A 217 -29.57 5.28 -10.06
C GLU A 217 -30.07 6.71 -10.29
N ILE A 218 -29.59 7.70 -9.53
CA ILE A 218 -29.85 9.13 -9.78
C ILE A 218 -29.46 9.50 -11.22
N THR A 219 -28.29 9.05 -11.67
CA THR A 219 -27.79 9.33 -13.04
C THR A 219 -28.72 8.77 -14.11
N LYS A 220 -29.34 7.61 -13.87
CA LYS A 220 -30.29 6.98 -14.81
C LYS A 220 -31.68 7.64 -14.78
N GLN A 221 -32.13 8.06 -13.60
CA GLN A 221 -33.50 8.54 -13.37
C GLN A 221 -33.69 10.02 -13.71
N VAL A 222 -32.63 10.85 -13.57
CA VAL A 222 -32.73 12.30 -13.76
C VAL A 222 -32.44 12.67 -15.22
N PRO A 223 -33.41 13.27 -15.95
CA PRO A 223 -33.20 13.64 -17.36
C PRO A 223 -32.20 14.80 -17.51
N ALA A 224 -31.52 14.86 -18.66
CA ALA A 224 -30.53 15.90 -18.98
C ALA A 224 -31.05 17.34 -18.73
N SER A 225 -32.28 17.62 -19.16
CA SER A 225 -32.92 18.93 -18.96
C SER A 225 -33.06 19.34 -17.50
N ARG A 226 -33.20 18.37 -16.57
CA ARG A 226 -33.26 18.66 -15.14
C ARG A 226 -31.89 19.05 -14.60
N TRP A 227 -30.82 18.35 -15.02
CA TRP A 227 -29.44 18.73 -14.69
C TRP A 227 -29.11 20.14 -15.18
N ASP A 228 -29.46 20.44 -16.43
CA ASP A 228 -29.23 21.76 -17.04
C ASP A 228 -29.95 22.87 -16.28
N SER A 229 -31.21 22.63 -15.88
CA SER A 229 -32.00 23.58 -15.08
C SER A 229 -31.35 23.84 -13.72
N LEU A 230 -30.91 22.79 -13.01
CA LEU A 230 -30.25 22.93 -11.71
C LEU A 230 -28.91 23.66 -11.83
N HIS A 231 -28.10 23.34 -12.84
CA HIS A 231 -26.85 24.04 -13.11
C HIS A 231 -27.06 25.50 -13.50
N ALA A 232 -28.07 25.80 -14.33
CA ALA A 232 -28.42 27.16 -14.71
C ALA A 232 -28.82 28.00 -13.49
N ALA A 233 -29.63 27.44 -12.58
CA ALA A 233 -30.04 28.12 -11.36
C ALA A 233 -28.86 28.45 -10.44
N HIS A 234 -27.92 27.52 -10.25
CA HIS A 234 -26.70 27.77 -9.45
C HIS A 234 -25.81 28.84 -10.09
N ARG A 235 -25.61 28.79 -11.42
CA ARG A 235 -24.84 29.81 -12.14
C ARG A 235 -25.49 31.19 -12.04
N ALA A 236 -26.80 31.28 -12.22
CA ALA A 236 -27.54 32.54 -12.12
C ALA A 236 -27.40 33.17 -10.72
N TRP A 237 -27.50 32.35 -9.67
CA TRP A 237 -27.27 32.80 -8.30
C TRP A 237 -25.84 33.30 -8.10
N LEU A 238 -24.83 32.56 -8.58
CA LEU A 238 -23.42 32.95 -8.44
C LEU A 238 -23.09 34.25 -9.20
N VAL A 239 -23.72 34.49 -10.35
CA VAL A 239 -23.59 35.75 -11.10
C VAL A 239 -24.20 36.91 -10.31
N ALA A 240 -25.40 36.73 -9.75
CA ALA A 240 -26.08 37.77 -8.99
C ALA A 240 -25.42 38.07 -7.63
N HIS A 241 -24.81 37.05 -6.99
CA HIS A 241 -24.40 37.11 -5.58
C HIS A 241 -22.95 36.65 -5.35
N ALA A 242 -22.04 36.93 -6.29
CA ALA A 242 -20.65 36.44 -6.26
C ALA A 242 -19.88 36.78 -4.96
N ALA A 243 -20.15 37.95 -4.37
CA ALA A 243 -19.51 38.42 -3.13
C ALA A 243 -20.23 37.97 -1.85
N HIS A 244 -21.36 37.26 -1.96
CA HIS A 244 -22.16 36.87 -0.80
C HIS A 244 -21.46 35.75 0.00
N PRO A 245 -21.55 35.74 1.35
CA PRO A 245 -20.97 34.69 2.20
C PRO A 245 -21.32 33.24 1.82
N TYR A 246 -22.47 33.01 1.18
CA TYR A 246 -22.89 31.68 0.69
C TYR A 246 -22.31 31.29 -0.67
N ALA A 247 -21.59 32.16 -1.39
CA ALA A 247 -21.08 31.83 -2.71
C ALA A 247 -20.19 30.57 -2.72
N GLY A 248 -19.35 30.39 -1.69
CA GLY A 248 -18.59 29.16 -1.54
C GLY A 248 -19.48 27.92 -1.37
N LEU A 249 -20.54 27.99 -0.56
CA LEU A 249 -21.48 26.88 -0.39
C LEU A 249 -22.24 26.55 -1.66
N VAL A 250 -22.64 27.57 -2.44
CA VAL A 250 -23.30 27.35 -3.74
C VAL A 250 -22.37 26.67 -4.72
N LYS A 251 -21.07 27.01 -4.73
CA LYS A 251 -20.06 26.28 -5.53
C LYS A 251 -19.88 24.83 -5.09
N PHE A 252 -19.90 24.54 -3.78
CA PHE A 252 -19.86 23.16 -3.27
C PHE A 252 -21.17 22.39 -3.54
N ALA A 253 -22.34 23.06 -3.55
CA ALA A 253 -23.60 22.45 -3.98
C ALA A 253 -23.57 22.13 -5.48
N GLN A 254 -23.00 23.02 -6.30
CA GLN A 254 -22.75 22.76 -7.72
C GLN A 254 -21.81 21.57 -7.92
N LEU A 255 -20.74 21.45 -7.13
CA LEU A 255 -19.87 20.27 -7.14
C LEU A 255 -20.66 18.98 -6.87
N ARG A 256 -21.61 18.99 -5.94
CA ARG A 256 -22.47 17.84 -5.65
C ARG A 256 -23.35 17.46 -6.84
N LEU A 257 -23.88 18.43 -7.57
CA LEU A 257 -24.57 18.17 -8.84
C LEU A 257 -23.64 17.50 -9.86
N LEU A 258 -22.42 18.00 -10.02
CA LEU A 258 -21.44 17.42 -10.94
C LEU A 258 -21.04 15.99 -10.56
N PHE A 259 -20.88 15.73 -9.26
CA PHE A 259 -20.63 14.38 -8.74
C PHE A 259 -21.81 13.43 -9.04
N LEU A 260 -23.05 13.87 -8.76
CA LEU A 260 -24.25 13.05 -8.98
C LEU A 260 -24.54 12.81 -10.46
N ALA A 261 -24.21 13.76 -11.32
CA ALA A 261 -24.33 13.65 -12.77
C ALA A 261 -23.13 12.92 -13.42
N SER A 262 -22.20 12.37 -12.62
CA SER A 262 -20.97 11.70 -13.09
C SER A 262 -20.08 12.56 -14.00
N GLN A 263 -20.11 13.88 -13.84
CA GLN A 263 -19.32 14.85 -14.62
C GLN A 263 -17.94 15.10 -13.99
N SER A 264 -17.04 14.11 -14.09
CA SER A 264 -15.75 14.13 -13.40
C SER A 264 -14.87 15.34 -13.72
N ASP A 265 -14.63 15.63 -15.00
CA ASP A 265 -13.80 16.76 -15.45
C ASP A 265 -14.25 18.09 -14.83
N SER A 266 -15.54 18.37 -14.88
CA SER A 266 -16.14 19.60 -14.36
C SER A 266 -16.05 19.66 -12.83
N ALA A 267 -16.27 18.53 -12.15
CA ALA A 267 -16.16 18.44 -10.69
C ALA A 267 -14.72 18.78 -10.24
N TRP A 268 -13.72 18.22 -10.90
CA TRP A 268 -12.31 18.51 -10.61
C TRP A 268 -11.92 19.95 -10.90
N ARG A 269 -12.36 20.53 -12.03
CA ARG A 269 -12.10 21.95 -12.34
C ARG A 269 -12.68 22.87 -11.27
N THR A 270 -13.92 22.59 -10.83
CA THR A 270 -14.58 23.34 -9.74
C THR A 270 -13.77 23.28 -8.45
N LEU A 271 -13.21 22.11 -8.12
CA LEU A 271 -12.37 21.95 -6.93
C LEU A 271 -11.02 22.65 -7.04
N VAL A 272 -10.39 22.64 -8.20
CA VAL A 272 -9.15 23.38 -8.45
C VAL A 272 -9.39 24.88 -8.30
N GLU A 273 -10.51 25.40 -8.79
CA GLU A 273 -10.91 26.80 -8.62
C GLU A 273 -11.19 27.17 -7.16
N LEU A 274 -11.76 26.25 -6.38
CA LEU A 274 -12.06 26.47 -4.95
C LEU A 274 -10.83 26.35 -4.05
N TYR A 275 -9.78 25.65 -4.49
CA TYR A 275 -8.63 25.32 -3.67
C TYR A 275 -7.86 26.55 -3.13
N PRO A 276 -7.58 27.62 -3.90
CA PRO A 276 -6.92 28.82 -3.37
C PRO A 276 -7.69 29.50 -2.23
N THR A 277 -9.03 29.42 -2.24
CA THR A 277 -9.90 30.06 -1.23
C THR A 277 -10.21 29.14 -0.06
N PHE A 278 -10.42 27.85 -0.31
CA PHE A 278 -10.84 26.85 0.67
C PHE A 278 -9.99 25.57 0.59
N PRO A 279 -8.66 25.64 0.82
CA PRO A 279 -7.73 24.57 0.47
C PRO A 279 -8.06 23.25 1.18
N ALA A 280 -8.36 23.28 2.48
CA ALA A 280 -8.64 22.06 3.24
C ALA A 280 -9.96 21.39 2.81
N ARG A 281 -11.02 22.18 2.54
CA ARG A 281 -12.30 21.63 2.07
C ARG A 281 -12.19 21.14 0.62
N ALA A 282 -11.55 21.89 -0.27
CA ALA A 282 -11.36 21.47 -1.65
C ALA A 282 -10.52 20.17 -1.73
N ALA A 283 -9.41 20.08 -1.00
CA ALA A 283 -8.58 18.86 -0.95
C ALA A 283 -9.34 17.65 -0.41
N ALA A 284 -10.21 17.86 0.59
CA ALA A 284 -11.08 16.82 1.14
C ALA A 284 -12.01 16.23 0.06
N GLU A 285 -12.70 17.08 -0.68
CA GLU A 285 -13.61 16.65 -1.73
C GLU A 285 -12.86 16.03 -2.92
N MET A 286 -11.70 16.56 -3.31
CA MET A 286 -10.84 15.97 -4.35
C MET A 286 -10.47 14.53 -4.01
N ARG A 287 -10.12 14.26 -2.74
CA ARG A 287 -9.81 12.92 -2.29
C ARG A 287 -11.03 11.99 -2.37
N TYR A 288 -12.22 12.49 -2.06
CA TYR A 288 -13.42 11.68 -2.22
C TYR A 288 -13.68 11.29 -3.68
N LEU A 289 -13.48 12.22 -4.61
CA LEU A 289 -13.56 11.91 -6.04
C LEU A 289 -12.60 10.77 -6.41
N LEU A 290 -11.35 10.80 -5.94
CA LEU A 290 -10.39 9.71 -6.16
C LEU A 290 -10.88 8.37 -5.60
N VAL A 291 -11.35 8.34 -4.35
CA VAL A 291 -11.80 7.10 -3.67
C VAL A 291 -13.06 6.51 -4.32
N THR A 292 -13.89 7.35 -4.96
CA THR A 292 -15.11 6.92 -5.68
C THR A 292 -14.86 6.61 -7.15
N GLY A 293 -13.60 6.63 -7.60
CA GLY A 293 -13.21 6.33 -8.97
C GLY A 293 -13.50 7.47 -9.96
N MET A 294 -13.91 8.65 -9.50
CA MET A 294 -14.02 9.85 -10.35
C MET A 294 -12.64 10.49 -10.49
N LEU A 295 -11.80 9.90 -11.33
CA LEU A 295 -10.44 10.37 -11.59
C LEU A 295 -10.43 11.63 -12.46
N PRO A 296 -9.53 12.61 -12.21
CA PRO A 296 -9.36 13.75 -13.09
C PRO A 296 -8.78 13.32 -14.45
N PRO A 297 -8.96 14.12 -15.51
CA PRO A 297 -8.28 13.86 -16.77
C PRO A 297 -6.76 14.03 -16.62
N GLU A 298 -5.97 13.22 -17.33
CA GLU A 298 -4.49 13.25 -17.27
C GLU A 298 -3.93 14.66 -17.52
N THR A 299 -4.59 15.44 -18.38
CA THR A 299 -4.20 16.82 -18.71
C THR A 299 -4.09 17.74 -17.49
N MET A 300 -4.72 17.41 -16.35
CA MET A 300 -4.54 18.17 -15.11
C MET A 300 -3.12 18.08 -14.54
N LEU A 301 -2.37 17.03 -14.87
CA LEU A 301 -0.97 16.89 -14.45
C LEU A 301 -0.05 17.95 -15.09
N THR A 302 -0.42 18.48 -16.26
CA THR A 302 0.39 19.48 -16.97
C THR A 302 -0.26 20.86 -17.03
N ASP A 303 -1.52 21.00 -16.60
CA ASP A 303 -2.21 22.29 -16.56
C ASP A 303 -1.57 23.23 -15.52
N ALA A 304 -1.06 24.37 -16.00
CA ALA A 304 -0.39 25.37 -15.18
C ALA A 304 -1.32 26.04 -14.15
N ARG A 305 -2.65 25.96 -14.36
CA ARG A 305 -3.66 26.49 -13.42
C ARG A 305 -3.85 25.58 -12.20
N VAL A 306 -3.44 24.31 -12.30
CA VAL A 306 -3.53 23.37 -11.18
C VAL A 306 -2.31 23.57 -10.27
N PRO A 307 -2.50 23.84 -8.97
CA PRO A 307 -1.40 23.94 -8.03
C PRO A 307 -0.50 22.71 -8.08
N VAL A 308 0.82 22.93 -8.03
CA VAL A 308 1.81 21.86 -8.26
C VAL A 308 1.76 20.77 -7.20
N GLU A 309 1.37 21.13 -5.97
CA GLU A 309 1.11 20.18 -4.90
C GLU A 309 -0.08 19.26 -5.20
N ILE A 310 -1.13 19.76 -5.85
CA ILE A 310 -2.26 18.94 -6.30
C ILE A 310 -1.81 18.02 -7.43
N ARG A 311 -1.05 18.54 -8.40
CA ARG A 311 -0.46 17.72 -9.48
C ARG A 311 0.40 16.59 -8.92
N ALA A 312 1.26 16.88 -7.95
CA ALA A 312 2.09 15.90 -7.29
C ALA A 312 1.26 14.78 -6.64
N SER A 313 0.20 15.13 -5.90
CA SER A 313 -0.67 14.14 -5.23
C SER A 313 -1.48 13.26 -6.18
N LEU A 314 -1.72 13.71 -7.42
CA LEU A 314 -2.42 12.94 -8.44
C LEU A 314 -1.54 11.85 -9.06
N VAL A 315 -0.20 12.01 -9.03
CA VAL A 315 0.73 10.98 -9.50
C VAL A 315 0.60 9.73 -8.63
N GLY A 316 0.25 8.60 -9.27
CA GLY A 316 -0.05 7.32 -8.63
C GLY A 316 -1.53 6.92 -8.74
N ASN A 317 -2.44 7.89 -8.74
CA ASN A 317 -3.84 7.66 -9.15
C ASN A 317 -3.98 7.80 -10.67
N LEU A 318 -3.29 8.79 -11.23
CA LEU A 318 -3.10 8.95 -12.65
C LEU A 318 -1.77 8.35 -13.07
N ARG A 319 -1.77 7.74 -14.25
CA ARG A 319 -0.57 7.25 -14.92
C ARG A 319 -0.09 8.31 -15.90
N PRO A 320 1.01 9.02 -15.61
CA PRO A 320 1.51 10.01 -16.55
C PRO A 320 2.03 9.32 -17.81
N SER A 321 1.63 9.82 -18.98
CA SER A 321 2.31 9.48 -20.24
C SER A 321 3.79 9.88 -20.17
N ARG A 322 4.62 9.31 -21.06
CA ARG A 322 6.08 9.59 -21.05
C ARG A 322 6.40 11.08 -21.12
N GLY A 323 5.70 11.83 -21.97
CA GLY A 323 5.87 13.29 -22.09
C GLY A 323 5.45 14.04 -20.82
N THR A 324 4.32 13.65 -20.22
CA THR A 324 3.85 14.21 -18.93
C THR A 324 4.86 13.93 -17.81
N TRP A 325 5.40 12.72 -17.74
CA TRP A 325 6.40 12.33 -16.75
C TRP A 325 7.66 13.18 -16.87
N GLU A 326 8.18 13.36 -18.09
CA GLU A 326 9.38 14.17 -18.35
C GLU A 326 9.16 15.64 -17.98
N ALA A 327 8.01 16.22 -18.32
CA ALA A 327 7.65 17.59 -17.94
C ALA A 327 7.55 17.78 -16.41
N LEU A 328 6.93 16.83 -15.71
CA LEU A 328 6.82 16.87 -14.24
C LEU A 328 8.18 16.69 -13.55
N MET A 329 9.02 15.78 -14.05
CA MET A 329 10.37 15.56 -13.51
C MET A 329 11.26 16.79 -13.71
N GLN A 330 11.14 17.47 -14.86
CA GLN A 330 11.81 18.73 -15.13
C GLN A 330 11.33 19.83 -14.18
N ALA A 331 10.02 19.96 -13.97
CA ALA A 331 9.44 20.94 -13.05
C ALA A 331 9.94 20.73 -11.60
N ALA A 332 9.99 19.48 -11.12
CA ALA A 332 10.58 19.15 -9.84
C ALA A 332 12.06 19.55 -9.78
N SER A 333 12.84 19.16 -10.80
CA SER A 333 14.27 19.44 -10.86
C SER A 333 14.61 20.94 -10.86
N GLN A 334 13.75 21.79 -11.42
CA GLN A 334 13.90 23.24 -11.42
C GLN A 334 13.54 23.89 -10.08
N GLN A 335 12.73 23.23 -9.24
CA GLN A 335 12.25 23.75 -7.96
C GLN A 335 12.65 22.88 -6.76
N ARG A 336 13.87 22.34 -6.77
CA ARG A 336 14.35 21.39 -5.73
C ARG A 336 14.27 21.90 -4.29
N SER A 337 14.32 23.21 -4.07
CA SER A 337 14.17 23.80 -2.73
C SER A 337 12.72 23.81 -2.24
N ALA A 338 11.74 23.55 -3.11
CA ALA A 338 10.34 23.55 -2.75
C ALA A 338 9.94 22.25 -2.02
N ALA A 339 9.14 22.39 -0.97
CA ALA A 339 8.73 21.28 -0.11
C ALA A 339 7.86 20.20 -0.80
N TRP A 340 7.40 20.42 -2.03
CA TRP A 340 6.64 19.45 -2.82
C TRP A 340 7.52 18.69 -3.83
N SER A 341 8.69 19.23 -4.17
CA SER A 341 9.53 18.71 -5.28
C SER A 341 9.98 17.28 -5.04
N GLU A 342 10.53 17.01 -3.85
CA GLU A 342 11.01 15.67 -3.49
C GLU A 342 9.88 14.63 -3.52
N ASN A 343 8.69 14.99 -3.01
CA ASN A 343 7.52 14.11 -3.06
C ASN A 343 7.07 13.83 -4.50
N LEU A 344 7.07 14.84 -5.37
CA LEU A 344 6.75 14.64 -6.78
C LEU A 344 7.75 13.69 -7.44
N GLU A 345 9.06 13.87 -7.22
CA GLU A 345 10.07 12.97 -7.76
C GLU A 345 9.90 11.52 -7.27
N GLU A 346 9.67 11.31 -5.97
CA GLU A 346 9.40 9.98 -5.41
C GLU A 346 8.17 9.33 -6.04
N ARG A 347 7.06 10.06 -6.21
CA ARG A 347 5.85 9.55 -6.86
C ARG A 347 6.08 9.21 -8.33
N LEU A 348 6.84 10.03 -9.05
CA LEU A 348 7.23 9.77 -10.44
C LEU A 348 8.09 8.51 -10.55
N LEU A 349 9.08 8.34 -9.66
CA LEU A 349 9.91 7.13 -9.61
C LEU A 349 9.08 5.89 -9.22
N ALA A 350 8.17 6.01 -8.26
CA ALA A 350 7.27 4.94 -7.87
C ALA A 350 6.32 4.53 -9.00
N SER A 351 5.77 5.50 -9.74
CA SER A 351 4.92 5.22 -10.91
C SER A 351 5.66 4.42 -11.96
N LEU A 352 6.92 4.78 -12.26
CA LEU A 352 7.75 4.05 -13.22
C LEU A 352 8.14 2.65 -12.68
N ALA A 353 8.38 2.53 -11.38
CA ALA A 353 8.74 1.28 -10.72
C ALA A 353 7.59 0.26 -10.63
N THR A 354 6.33 0.71 -10.74
CA THR A 354 5.14 -0.14 -10.61
C THR A 354 4.48 -0.47 -11.93
N ASP A 355 4.66 0.35 -12.96
CA ASP A 355 4.04 0.10 -14.26
C ASP A 355 4.70 -1.11 -14.93
N SER A 356 4.01 -2.26 -14.92
CA SER A 356 4.48 -3.52 -15.51
C SER A 356 4.57 -3.47 -17.05
N VAL A 357 4.00 -2.42 -17.66
CA VAL A 357 3.99 -2.15 -19.10
C VAL A 357 5.00 -1.06 -19.48
N ALA A 358 5.69 -0.44 -18.51
CA ALA A 358 6.71 0.56 -18.81
C ALA A 358 7.83 -0.06 -19.65
N SER A 359 8.12 0.61 -20.76
CA SER A 359 9.24 0.33 -21.66
C SER A 359 10.52 0.02 -20.87
N PRO A 360 11.32 -0.98 -21.28
CA PRO A 360 12.61 -1.27 -20.66
C PRO A 360 13.59 -0.09 -20.73
N THR A 361 13.31 0.91 -21.58
CA THR A 361 14.09 2.15 -21.63
C THR A 361 13.53 3.20 -20.68
N LEU A 362 14.39 3.64 -19.75
CA LEU A 362 14.11 4.79 -18.89
C LEU A 362 13.79 6.05 -19.72
N PRO A 363 12.95 6.97 -19.21
CA PRO A 363 12.72 8.28 -19.82
C PRO A 363 14.02 9.05 -20.05
N ARG A 364 14.06 9.93 -21.06
CA ARG A 364 15.30 10.68 -21.39
C ARG A 364 15.74 11.59 -20.24
N GLY A 365 14.77 12.14 -19.51
CA GLY A 365 14.98 12.98 -18.33
C GLY A 365 15.10 12.23 -17.01
N PHE A 366 15.45 10.94 -17.01
CA PHE A 366 15.59 10.17 -15.76
C PHE A 366 16.66 10.80 -14.85
N PRO A 367 16.37 11.06 -13.56
CA PRO A 367 17.27 11.85 -12.72
C PRO A 367 18.57 11.10 -12.43
N ALA A 368 19.67 11.83 -12.34
CA ALA A 368 20.95 11.31 -11.86
C ALA A 368 20.90 10.98 -10.36
N TRP A 369 21.77 10.07 -9.92
CA TRP A 369 21.88 9.71 -8.50
C TRP A 369 22.14 10.93 -7.60
N ARG A 370 21.50 10.94 -6.42
CA ARG A 370 21.71 11.96 -5.38
C ARG A 370 21.89 11.29 -4.03
N ALA A 371 23.10 11.38 -3.47
CA ALA A 371 23.41 10.78 -2.17
C ALA A 371 22.63 11.43 -1.01
N THR A 372 22.28 12.72 -1.13
CA THR A 372 21.55 13.49 -0.12
C THR A 372 20.03 13.31 -0.18
N ALA A 373 19.50 12.59 -1.17
CA ALA A 373 18.06 12.34 -1.28
C ALA A 373 17.57 11.36 -0.20
N THR A 374 16.27 11.36 0.04
CA THR A 374 15.62 10.44 0.98
C THR A 374 15.96 8.98 0.67
N PRO A 375 15.92 8.09 1.69
CA PRO A 375 16.07 6.65 1.47
C PRO A 375 15.08 6.07 0.46
N LEU A 376 13.82 6.54 0.47
CA LEU A 376 12.78 6.08 -0.46
C LEU A 376 13.11 6.49 -1.90
N TRP A 377 13.50 7.74 -2.12
CA TRP A 377 13.92 8.21 -3.44
C TRP A 377 15.09 7.37 -3.97
N ARG A 378 16.11 7.14 -3.15
CA ARG A 378 17.30 6.33 -3.52
C ARG A 378 16.94 4.89 -3.84
N TYR A 379 16.03 4.29 -3.07
CA TYR A 379 15.50 2.96 -3.33
C TYR A 379 14.76 2.91 -4.67
N LEU A 380 13.78 3.79 -4.89
CA LEU A 380 12.98 3.80 -6.11
C LEU A 380 13.83 4.10 -7.35
N TRP A 381 14.84 4.98 -7.22
CA TRP A 381 15.82 5.21 -8.27
C TRP A 381 16.56 3.93 -8.65
N ALA A 382 17.07 3.19 -7.66
CA ALA A 382 17.81 1.94 -7.88
C ALA A 382 16.90 0.85 -8.48
N VAL A 383 15.66 0.73 -8.01
CA VAL A 383 14.63 -0.15 -8.58
C VAL A 383 14.47 0.13 -10.08
N ASN A 384 14.26 1.39 -10.46
CA ASN A 384 14.12 1.77 -11.86
C ASN A 384 15.39 1.53 -12.68
N MET A 385 16.58 1.81 -12.14
CA MET A 385 17.84 1.51 -12.83
C MET A 385 18.01 0.02 -13.11
N VAL A 386 17.65 -0.84 -12.15
CA VAL A 386 17.68 -2.30 -12.36
C VAL A 386 16.66 -2.72 -13.42
N ARG A 387 15.43 -2.16 -13.41
CA ARG A 387 14.41 -2.44 -14.45
C ARG A 387 14.85 -1.97 -15.83
N GLY A 388 15.60 -0.87 -15.89
CA GLY A 388 16.18 -0.32 -17.11
C GLY A 388 17.46 -1.02 -17.57
N ASN A 389 17.83 -2.16 -16.96
CA ASN A 389 19.08 -2.89 -17.21
C ASN A 389 20.36 -2.04 -17.07
N ARG A 390 20.35 -1.01 -16.22
CA ARG A 390 21.51 -0.14 -15.89
C ARG A 390 22.14 -0.56 -14.56
N ILE A 391 22.54 -1.82 -14.48
CA ILE A 391 22.95 -2.46 -13.22
C ILE A 391 24.19 -1.81 -12.61
N ASP A 392 25.16 -1.42 -13.42
CA ASP A 392 26.39 -0.79 -12.93
C ASP A 392 26.13 0.59 -12.31
N GLU A 393 25.15 1.33 -12.82
CA GLU A 393 24.72 2.60 -12.22
C GLU A 393 23.94 2.36 -10.92
N ALA A 394 23.06 1.34 -10.91
CA ALA A 394 22.34 0.93 -9.70
C ALA A 394 23.30 0.56 -8.55
N ALA A 395 24.52 0.10 -8.85
CA ALA A 395 25.50 -0.30 -7.85
C ALA A 395 25.86 0.81 -6.86
N VAL A 396 25.74 2.09 -7.23
CA VAL A 396 25.95 3.22 -6.29
C VAL A 396 25.01 3.15 -5.09
N PHE A 397 23.83 2.57 -5.24
CA PHE A 397 22.90 2.34 -4.12
C PHE A 397 23.51 1.43 -3.04
N THR A 398 24.36 0.48 -3.43
CA THR A 398 24.95 -0.51 -2.52
C THR A 398 26.09 0.06 -1.67
N THR A 399 26.64 1.22 -2.03
CA THR A 399 27.80 1.82 -1.34
C THR A 399 27.41 2.86 -0.29
N VAL A 400 26.15 3.31 -0.28
CA VAL A 400 25.68 4.34 0.64
C VAL A 400 24.92 3.71 1.80
N PRO A 401 25.33 3.94 3.06
CA PRO A 401 24.58 3.48 4.22
C PRO A 401 23.14 4.01 4.18
N ILE A 402 22.20 3.10 4.37
CA ILE A 402 20.80 3.46 4.51
C ILE A 402 20.51 3.55 6.00
N THR A 403 20.52 4.77 6.53
CA THR A 403 20.17 5.05 7.92
C THR A 403 18.65 4.99 8.08
N LEU A 404 18.11 3.76 8.10
CA LEU A 404 16.70 3.48 8.41
C LEU A 404 16.61 2.75 9.74
N ARG A 405 15.45 2.86 10.40
CA ARG A 405 15.15 1.95 11.51
C ARG A 405 15.15 0.52 10.99
N GLN A 406 15.85 -0.36 11.69
CA GLN A 406 16.11 -1.74 11.26
C GLN A 406 14.83 -2.58 11.07
N ASP A 407 13.74 -2.20 11.72
CA ASP A 407 12.42 -2.85 11.66
C ASP A 407 11.54 -2.37 10.49
N SER A 408 11.93 -1.30 9.80
CA SER A 408 11.14 -0.75 8.69
C SER A 408 11.09 -1.71 7.49
N THR A 409 9.94 -1.77 6.80
CA THR A 409 9.79 -2.55 5.57
C THR A 409 10.75 -2.07 4.47
N LEU A 410 10.93 -0.75 4.35
CA LEU A 410 11.87 -0.17 3.39
C LEU A 410 13.32 -0.62 3.61
N ALA A 411 13.77 -0.78 4.86
CA ALA A 411 15.12 -1.29 5.13
C ALA A 411 15.30 -2.73 4.62
N ARG A 412 14.28 -3.58 4.79
CA ARG A 412 14.27 -4.96 4.28
C ARG A 412 14.25 -4.99 2.76
N ASP A 413 13.37 -4.20 2.14
CA ASP A 413 13.27 -4.12 0.68
C ASP A 413 14.56 -3.57 0.04
N ALA A 414 15.18 -2.58 0.69
CA ALA A 414 16.47 -2.04 0.28
C ALA A 414 17.59 -3.08 0.39
N ALA A 415 17.64 -3.86 1.47
CA ALA A 415 18.61 -4.95 1.62
C ALA A 415 18.42 -6.03 0.52
N MET A 416 17.17 -6.40 0.24
CA MET A 416 16.85 -7.33 -0.86
C MET A 416 17.29 -6.78 -2.22
N LEU A 417 17.05 -5.50 -2.50
CA LEU A 417 17.48 -4.84 -3.73
C LEU A 417 19.01 -4.80 -3.85
N SER A 418 19.72 -4.43 -2.77
CA SER A 418 21.18 -4.43 -2.75
C SER A 418 21.77 -5.82 -3.01
N ALA A 419 21.21 -6.85 -2.37
CA ALA A 419 21.63 -8.23 -2.60
C ALA A 419 21.40 -8.63 -4.07
N ARG A 420 20.27 -8.24 -4.65
CA ARG A 420 19.96 -8.46 -6.07
C ARG A 420 20.94 -7.76 -7.01
N ILE A 421 21.26 -6.49 -6.76
CA ILE A 421 22.25 -5.74 -7.55
C ILE A 421 23.61 -6.45 -7.53
N HIS A 422 24.07 -6.91 -6.35
CA HIS A 422 25.30 -7.70 -6.27
C HIS A 422 25.21 -9.01 -7.05
N MET A 423 24.09 -9.74 -6.97
CA MET A 423 23.89 -10.98 -7.74
C MET A 423 23.92 -10.73 -9.26
N LEU A 424 23.26 -9.67 -9.74
CA LEU A 424 23.27 -9.27 -11.16
C LEU A 424 24.70 -8.97 -11.66
N ARG A 425 25.55 -8.42 -10.78
CA ARG A 425 26.97 -8.18 -11.05
C ARG A 425 27.86 -9.40 -10.78
N LYS A 426 27.28 -10.57 -10.51
CA LYS A 426 27.97 -11.83 -10.15
C LYS A 426 28.85 -11.72 -8.88
N GLN A 427 28.57 -10.74 -8.02
CA GLN A 427 29.25 -10.48 -6.74
C GLN A 427 28.58 -11.23 -5.59
N TRP A 428 28.48 -12.56 -5.70
CA TRP A 428 27.73 -13.41 -4.77
C TRP A 428 28.14 -13.25 -3.30
N SER A 429 29.44 -13.14 -3.02
CA SER A 429 29.94 -12.93 -1.66
C SER A 429 29.42 -11.63 -1.05
N ALA A 430 29.33 -10.56 -1.85
CA ALA A 430 28.78 -9.28 -1.40
C ALA A 430 27.27 -9.38 -1.17
N ALA A 431 26.54 -10.09 -2.05
CA ALA A 431 25.10 -10.29 -1.92
C ALA A 431 24.71 -10.97 -0.59
N VAL A 432 25.45 -11.99 -0.16
CA VAL A 432 25.20 -12.71 1.11
C VAL A 432 25.51 -11.84 2.34
N GLN A 433 26.49 -10.95 2.20
CA GLN A 433 26.98 -10.07 3.27
C GLN A 433 26.20 -8.75 3.38
N VAL A 434 25.13 -8.56 2.60
CA VAL A 434 24.31 -7.34 2.69
C VAL A 434 23.74 -7.18 4.11
N PRO A 435 23.97 -6.02 4.76
CA PRO A 435 23.39 -5.72 6.06
C PRO A 435 21.86 -5.75 6.01
N LEU A 436 21.23 -6.20 7.10
CA LEU A 436 19.76 -6.31 7.23
C LEU A 436 19.07 -7.25 6.23
N LEU A 437 19.82 -7.98 5.38
CA LEU A 437 19.25 -9.05 4.57
C LEU A 437 18.68 -10.11 5.50
N ASP A 438 17.42 -10.47 5.28
CA ASP A 438 16.75 -11.45 6.11
C ASP A 438 17.45 -12.82 6.01
N GLU A 439 17.43 -13.55 7.12
CA GLU A 439 18.18 -14.80 7.25
C GLU A 439 17.73 -15.86 6.22
N TRP A 440 16.46 -15.88 5.86
CA TRP A 440 15.91 -16.87 4.93
C TRP A 440 16.35 -16.59 3.49
N THR A 441 16.31 -15.34 3.06
CA THR A 441 16.84 -14.90 1.76
C THR A 441 18.35 -15.12 1.71
N ARG A 442 19.09 -14.78 2.78
CA ARG A 442 20.53 -15.05 2.86
C ARG A 442 20.83 -16.54 2.69
N ARG A 443 20.10 -17.40 3.39
CA ARG A 443 20.20 -18.86 3.26
C ARG A 443 19.81 -19.33 1.87
N TYR A 444 18.78 -18.77 1.24
CA TYR A 444 18.41 -19.13 -0.13
C TYR A 444 19.53 -18.81 -1.12
N VAL A 445 20.07 -17.58 -1.07
CA VAL A 445 21.20 -17.17 -1.91
C VAL A 445 22.39 -18.09 -1.69
N LEU A 446 22.76 -18.38 -0.44
CA LEU A 446 23.95 -19.17 -0.14
C LEU A 446 23.79 -20.68 -0.42
N ARG A 447 22.64 -21.27 -0.08
CA ARG A 447 22.38 -22.71 -0.20
C ARG A 447 22.04 -23.13 -1.63
N VAL A 448 21.22 -22.33 -2.32
CA VAL A 448 20.61 -22.68 -3.62
C VAL A 448 21.35 -22.03 -4.78
N LEU A 449 21.61 -20.72 -4.71
CA LEU A 449 22.09 -19.95 -5.87
C LEU A 449 23.62 -19.85 -5.95
N ALA A 450 24.30 -19.72 -4.80
CA ALA A 450 25.72 -19.42 -4.76
C ALA A 450 26.58 -20.60 -5.25
N PRO A 451 27.54 -20.36 -6.16
CA PRO A 451 28.51 -21.37 -6.59
C PRO A 451 29.33 -21.94 -5.42
N ASP A 452 29.88 -23.14 -5.59
CA ASP A 452 30.72 -23.82 -4.58
C ASP A 452 31.92 -22.98 -4.15
N THR A 453 32.58 -22.34 -5.12
CA THR A 453 33.73 -21.46 -4.86
C THR A 453 33.37 -20.31 -3.93
N VAL A 454 32.14 -19.78 -4.02
CA VAL A 454 31.64 -18.71 -3.16
C VAL A 454 31.35 -19.24 -1.76
N ALA A 455 30.69 -20.39 -1.63
CA ALA A 455 30.43 -21.01 -0.33
C ALA A 455 31.74 -21.35 0.41
N THR A 456 32.75 -21.86 -0.30
CA THR A 456 34.08 -22.12 0.27
C THR A 456 34.78 -20.84 0.71
N ALA A 457 34.73 -19.76 -0.09
CA ALA A 457 35.31 -18.47 0.31
C ALA A 457 34.60 -17.89 1.55
N LEU A 458 33.27 -17.97 1.60
CA LEU A 458 32.47 -17.49 2.72
C LEU A 458 32.65 -18.31 4.00
N ALA A 459 33.14 -19.56 3.94
CA ALA A 459 33.42 -20.38 5.13
C ALA A 459 34.51 -19.80 6.05
N SER A 460 35.28 -18.82 5.55
CA SER A 460 36.43 -18.22 6.22
C SER A 460 36.26 -16.72 6.52
N VAL A 461 35.08 -16.13 6.31
CA VAL A 461 34.85 -14.70 6.63
C VAL A 461 34.76 -14.46 8.14
N THR A 462 34.98 -13.21 8.55
CA THR A 462 34.96 -12.80 9.97
C THR A 462 33.56 -12.90 10.59
N ASP A 463 32.50 -12.68 9.80
CA ASP A 463 31.11 -12.85 10.27
C ASP A 463 30.86 -14.33 10.59
N LYS A 464 30.78 -14.64 11.88
CA LYS A 464 30.63 -16.02 12.38
C LYS A 464 29.32 -16.66 11.95
N VAL A 465 28.24 -15.89 11.76
CA VAL A 465 26.94 -16.42 11.34
C VAL A 465 27.02 -16.86 9.88
N ILE A 466 27.57 -16.00 9.02
CA ILE A 466 27.76 -16.30 7.59
C ILE A 466 28.76 -17.45 7.41
N ALA A 467 29.90 -17.40 8.11
CA ALA A 467 30.92 -18.44 8.02
C ALA A 467 30.40 -19.81 8.48
N ARG A 468 29.62 -19.85 9.55
CA ARG A 468 28.98 -21.09 10.03
C ARG A 468 28.03 -21.68 8.99
N GLU A 469 27.16 -20.85 8.41
CA GLU A 469 26.20 -21.31 7.39
C GLU A 469 26.92 -21.75 6.11
N ALA A 470 27.95 -21.03 5.68
CA ALA A 470 28.75 -21.37 4.50
C ALA A 470 29.49 -22.70 4.69
N ARG A 471 30.10 -22.95 5.86
CA ARG A 471 30.70 -24.26 6.20
C ARG A 471 29.68 -25.39 6.14
N LEU A 472 28.44 -25.14 6.58
CA LEU A 472 27.38 -26.13 6.50
C LEU A 472 26.97 -26.42 5.05
N VAL A 473 26.92 -25.41 4.18
CA VAL A 473 26.70 -25.59 2.73
C VAL A 473 27.81 -26.43 2.11
N VAL A 474 29.08 -26.07 2.35
CA VAL A 474 30.23 -26.83 1.83
C VAL A 474 30.20 -28.28 2.32
N ALA A 475 29.89 -28.51 3.59
CA ALA A 475 29.76 -29.86 4.15
C ALA A 475 28.62 -30.66 3.51
N THR A 476 27.46 -30.02 3.31
CA THR A 476 26.29 -30.65 2.70
C THR A 476 26.59 -31.06 1.26
N ARG A 477 27.21 -30.19 0.47
CA ARG A 477 27.62 -30.49 -0.92
C ARG A 477 28.68 -31.60 -0.97
N ALA A 478 29.67 -31.57 -0.07
CA ALA A 478 30.63 -32.68 0.05
C ALA A 478 29.96 -34.02 0.41
N GLY A 479 28.98 -34.02 1.31
CA GLY A 479 28.20 -35.21 1.64
C GLY A 479 27.37 -35.73 0.46
N GLN A 480 26.77 -34.84 -0.33
CA GLN A 480 26.04 -35.20 -1.56
C GLN A 480 26.92 -35.94 -2.57
N ASP A 481 28.18 -35.53 -2.69
CA ASP A 481 29.18 -36.16 -3.55
C ASP A 481 29.74 -37.47 -2.97
N GLY A 482 29.29 -37.88 -1.79
CA GLY A 482 29.83 -39.04 -1.08
C GLY A 482 31.16 -38.78 -0.37
N ARG A 483 31.66 -37.53 -0.36
CA ARG A 483 32.88 -37.10 0.33
C ARG A 483 32.61 -36.82 1.81
N TRP A 484 32.11 -37.83 2.51
CA TRP A 484 31.63 -37.73 3.90
C TRP A 484 32.71 -37.30 4.91
N ASN A 485 33.98 -37.66 4.69
CA ASN A 485 35.08 -37.21 5.55
C ASN A 485 35.37 -35.72 5.39
N ASP A 486 35.31 -35.21 4.16
CA ASP A 486 35.45 -33.76 3.89
C ASP A 486 34.29 -33.01 4.55
N ALA A 487 33.07 -33.53 4.42
CA ALA A 487 31.89 -32.97 5.08
C ALA A 487 32.09 -32.90 6.61
N ALA A 488 32.59 -33.97 7.23
CA ALA A 488 32.90 -34.00 8.65
C ALA A 488 33.93 -32.94 9.06
N ALA A 489 34.98 -32.75 8.25
CA ALA A 489 36.02 -31.76 8.52
C ALA A 489 35.48 -30.32 8.53
N GLN A 490 34.58 -29.98 7.60
CA GLN A 490 34.00 -28.64 7.48
C GLN A 490 33.14 -28.23 8.68
N VAL A 491 32.38 -29.17 9.26
CA VAL A 491 31.50 -28.87 10.40
C VAL A 491 32.12 -29.14 11.77
N ARG A 492 33.29 -29.80 11.85
CA ARG A 492 33.92 -30.22 13.12
C ARG A 492 34.03 -29.10 14.16
N THR A 493 34.39 -27.91 13.72
CA THR A 493 34.60 -26.76 14.61
C THR A 493 33.33 -25.98 14.93
N ILE A 494 32.22 -26.25 14.23
CA ILE A 494 30.95 -25.50 14.39
C ILE A 494 29.78 -26.37 14.88
N ASP A 495 29.88 -27.69 14.75
CA ASP A 495 28.88 -28.69 15.15
C ASP A 495 29.55 -30.08 15.25
N ALA A 496 30.22 -30.34 16.39
CA ALA A 496 30.92 -31.60 16.63
C ALA A 496 30.00 -32.84 16.59
N PRO A 497 28.75 -32.82 17.12
CA PRO A 497 27.81 -33.92 16.96
C PRO A 497 27.50 -34.24 15.50
N ARG A 498 27.29 -33.22 14.66
CA ARG A 498 27.07 -33.41 13.21
C ARG A 498 28.32 -33.97 12.51
N ALA A 499 29.50 -33.50 12.87
CA ALA A 499 30.76 -34.04 12.36
C ALA A 499 30.92 -35.53 12.69
N ALA A 500 30.58 -35.96 13.91
CA ALA A 500 30.60 -37.37 14.31
C ALA A 500 29.61 -38.21 13.49
N ARG A 501 28.41 -37.67 13.19
CA ARG A 501 27.45 -38.32 12.30
C ARG A 501 28.00 -38.47 10.88
N TYR A 502 28.63 -37.45 10.33
CA TYR A 502 29.30 -37.55 9.02
C TYR A 502 30.38 -38.63 9.01
N THR A 503 31.23 -38.71 10.03
CA THR A 503 32.24 -39.78 10.17
C THR A 503 31.60 -41.17 10.22
N ARG A 504 30.48 -41.32 10.93
CA ARG A 504 29.73 -42.59 10.97
C ARG A 504 29.18 -42.96 9.58
N ILE A 505 28.61 -42.00 8.86
CA ILE A 505 28.11 -42.21 7.50
C ILE A 505 29.27 -42.55 6.55
N ALA A 506 30.43 -41.92 6.69
CA ALA A 506 31.63 -42.25 5.92
C ALA A 506 32.06 -43.71 6.10
N ALA A 507 32.04 -44.20 7.35
CA ALA A 507 32.34 -45.60 7.65
C ALA A 507 31.35 -46.57 6.99
N LEU A 508 30.05 -46.26 7.06
CA LEU A 508 29.00 -47.06 6.43
C LEU A 508 29.07 -47.02 4.89
N ALA A 509 29.41 -45.86 4.32
CA ALA A 509 29.54 -45.69 2.88
C ALA A 509 30.64 -46.60 2.28
N ARG A 510 31.73 -46.84 3.01
CA ARG A 510 32.82 -47.74 2.58
C ARG A 510 32.39 -49.21 2.52
N ASP A 511 31.43 -49.62 3.33
CA ASP A 511 30.88 -50.98 3.35
C ASP A 511 29.70 -51.17 2.37
N THR A 512 29.45 -50.18 1.50
CA THR A 512 28.36 -50.30 0.51
C THR A 512 28.62 -51.37 -0.55
N ILE A 513 29.78 -52.02 -0.58
CA ILE A 513 30.06 -53.16 -1.48
C ILE A 513 29.17 -54.37 -1.13
N SER A 514 28.90 -54.61 0.16
CA SER A 514 28.04 -55.69 0.62
C SER A 514 26.55 -55.29 0.61
N ASN A 515 25.64 -56.25 0.42
CA ASN A 515 24.19 -55.99 0.52
C ASN A 515 23.81 -55.50 1.93
N ALA A 516 24.37 -56.12 2.98
CA ALA A 516 24.13 -55.73 4.36
C ALA A 516 24.69 -54.34 4.71
N GLY A 517 25.87 -53.98 4.19
CA GLY A 517 26.44 -52.65 4.38
C GLY A 517 25.65 -51.56 3.65
N LEU A 518 25.22 -51.81 2.40
CA LEU A 518 24.37 -50.87 1.66
C LEU A 518 23.01 -50.64 2.34
N GLN A 519 22.38 -51.70 2.88
CA GLN A 519 21.14 -51.56 3.65
C GLN A 519 21.35 -50.74 4.93
N ARG A 520 22.40 -51.02 5.71
CA ARG A 520 22.73 -50.25 6.93
C ARG A 520 23.02 -48.78 6.61
N TYR A 521 23.70 -48.52 5.50
CA TYR A 521 23.94 -47.17 5.00
C TYR A 521 22.63 -46.44 4.68
N ALA A 522 21.71 -47.09 3.95
CA ALA A 522 20.39 -46.53 3.64
C ALA A 522 19.56 -46.24 4.91
N GLN A 523 19.56 -47.16 5.87
CA GLN A 523 18.88 -46.99 7.16
C GLN A 523 19.46 -45.82 7.96
N ALA A 524 20.78 -45.68 7.99
CA ALA A 524 21.44 -44.59 8.70
C ALA A 524 21.11 -43.22 8.09
N LEU A 525 21.06 -43.12 6.76
CA LEU A 525 20.61 -41.91 6.07
C LEU A 525 19.14 -41.61 6.40
N ALA A 526 18.24 -42.59 6.28
CA ALA A 526 16.82 -42.42 6.58
C ALA A 526 16.55 -41.98 8.02
N ALA A 527 17.33 -42.51 8.98
CA ALA A 527 17.23 -42.18 10.39
C ALA A 527 17.82 -40.81 10.75
N SER A 528 18.64 -40.21 9.87
CA SER A 528 19.32 -38.94 10.16
C SER A 528 18.38 -37.74 10.16
N ASN A 529 17.29 -37.75 9.38
CA ASN A 529 16.18 -36.78 9.47
C ASN A 529 16.61 -35.30 9.68
N GLY A 530 17.44 -34.75 8.81
CA GLY A 530 17.93 -33.36 8.90
C GLY A 530 19.12 -33.13 9.85
N GLN A 531 19.60 -34.18 10.53
CA GLN A 531 20.75 -34.09 11.45
C GLN A 531 22.11 -34.11 10.72
N LEU A 532 22.16 -34.41 9.42
CA LEU A 532 23.39 -34.30 8.62
C LEU A 532 23.43 -32.97 7.85
N PHE A 533 22.36 -32.66 7.12
CA PHE A 533 22.29 -31.52 6.20
C PHE A 533 21.57 -30.33 6.80
N TYR A 534 20.25 -30.29 6.73
CA TYR A 534 19.47 -29.21 7.30
C TYR A 534 18.28 -29.81 8.02
N GLU A 535 17.99 -29.31 9.22
CA GLU A 535 16.75 -29.64 9.88
C GLU A 535 15.60 -29.31 8.92
N ALA A 536 14.64 -30.23 8.79
CA ALA A 536 13.46 -30.06 7.95
C ALA A 536 12.52 -29.02 8.58
N THR A 537 13.00 -27.78 8.71
CA THR A 537 12.20 -26.65 9.15
C THR A 537 11.15 -26.41 8.09
N ARG A 538 9.88 -26.59 8.47
CA ARG A 538 8.74 -26.43 7.57
C ARG A 538 8.75 -25.06 6.88
N TYR A 539 9.29 -24.02 7.52
CA TYR A 539 9.31 -22.66 6.99
C TYR A 539 10.24 -22.46 5.78
N PHE A 540 11.52 -22.86 5.86
CA PHE A 540 12.44 -22.70 4.73
C PHE A 540 12.01 -23.56 3.54
N TYR A 541 11.59 -24.80 3.82
CA TYR A 541 11.07 -25.71 2.80
C TYR A 541 9.83 -25.13 2.11
N ARG A 542 8.86 -24.61 2.88
CA ARG A 542 7.68 -23.95 2.32
C ARG A 542 8.04 -22.72 1.47
N GLY A 543 9.01 -21.92 1.91
CA GLY A 543 9.52 -20.79 1.13
C GLY A 543 10.10 -21.21 -0.22
N MET A 544 10.88 -22.30 -0.26
CA MET A 544 11.38 -22.88 -1.51
C MET A 544 10.26 -23.43 -2.40
N MET A 545 9.24 -24.06 -1.84
CA MET A 545 8.08 -24.53 -2.62
C MET A 545 7.32 -23.37 -3.25
N HIS A 546 7.11 -22.28 -2.50
CA HIS A 546 6.54 -21.05 -3.06
C HIS A 546 7.41 -20.45 -4.17
N ARG A 547 8.74 -20.49 -4.01
CA ARG A 547 9.66 -20.04 -5.08
C ARG A 547 9.58 -20.94 -6.31
N ASN A 548 9.55 -22.26 -6.15
CA ASN A 548 9.36 -23.19 -7.27
C ASN A 548 8.07 -22.89 -8.04
N TRP A 549 6.99 -22.67 -7.30
CA TRP A 549 5.71 -22.28 -7.86
C TRP A 549 5.82 -20.97 -8.66
N ASP A 550 6.48 -19.94 -8.11
CA ASP A 550 6.69 -18.65 -8.76
C ASP A 550 7.60 -18.73 -10.01
N LEU A 551 8.45 -19.76 -10.13
CA LEU A 551 9.28 -20.02 -11.31
C LEU A 551 8.54 -20.70 -12.47
N SER A 552 7.29 -21.14 -12.26
CA SER A 552 6.51 -21.88 -13.27
C SER A 552 6.21 -21.03 -14.53
N PRO A 553 6.19 -21.62 -15.73
CA PRO A 553 5.95 -20.88 -16.99
C PRO A 553 4.63 -20.11 -17.03
N GLU A 554 3.60 -20.62 -16.35
CA GLU A 554 2.24 -20.06 -16.31
C GLU A 554 2.14 -18.76 -15.49
N ARG A 555 3.18 -18.41 -14.72
CA ARG A 555 3.21 -17.21 -13.87
C ARG A 555 3.90 -16.08 -14.62
N ASN A 556 3.26 -14.91 -14.66
CA ASN A 556 3.75 -13.67 -15.26
C ASN A 556 5.25 -13.46 -15.04
N ALA A 557 5.95 -12.97 -16.07
CA ALA A 557 7.37 -12.65 -16.06
C ALA A 557 7.75 -11.87 -14.78
N GLU A 558 8.84 -12.28 -14.11
CA GLU A 558 9.43 -11.41 -13.10
C GLU A 558 9.92 -10.19 -13.87
N PRO A 559 9.66 -8.96 -13.40
CA PRO A 559 10.02 -7.75 -14.15
C PRO A 559 11.53 -7.46 -14.16
N TRP A 560 12.35 -8.49 -13.96
CA TRP A 560 13.78 -8.41 -13.70
C TRP A 560 14.52 -9.46 -14.54
N ASP A 561 15.46 -9.02 -15.37
CA ASP A 561 16.41 -9.89 -16.04
C ASP A 561 17.51 -10.29 -15.05
N LEU A 562 17.34 -11.46 -14.41
CA LEU A 562 18.39 -12.07 -13.58
C LEU A 562 19.52 -12.61 -14.47
N PRO A 563 20.76 -12.77 -13.97
CA PRO A 563 21.85 -13.30 -14.78
C PRO A 563 21.73 -14.82 -15.03
N TRP A 564 20.57 -15.39 -14.67
CA TRP A 564 20.15 -16.74 -14.93
C TRP A 564 18.67 -16.75 -15.32
N THR A 565 18.29 -17.78 -16.07
CA THR A 565 16.93 -18.05 -16.47
C THR A 565 16.13 -18.70 -15.34
N ARG A 566 14.79 -18.62 -15.40
CA ARG A 566 13.91 -19.36 -14.48
C ARG A 566 14.19 -20.85 -14.47
N ALA A 567 14.46 -21.42 -15.64
CA ALA A 567 14.80 -22.83 -15.79
C ALA A 567 16.13 -23.17 -15.09
N GLU A 568 17.13 -22.29 -15.14
CA GLU A 568 18.37 -22.45 -14.37
C GLU A 568 18.11 -22.42 -12.86
N GLU A 569 17.35 -21.43 -12.38
CA GLU A 569 17.03 -21.34 -10.95
C GLU A 569 16.26 -22.57 -10.46
N GLN A 570 15.28 -23.02 -11.24
CA GLN A 570 14.50 -24.21 -10.93
C GLN A 570 15.38 -25.47 -10.89
N ARG A 571 16.34 -25.61 -11.81
CA ARG A 571 17.32 -26.70 -11.77
C ARG A 571 18.18 -26.65 -10.51
N TRP A 572 18.66 -25.48 -10.10
CA TRP A 572 19.43 -25.34 -8.86
C TRP A 572 18.60 -25.66 -7.63
N LEU A 573 17.35 -25.20 -7.59
CA LEU A 573 16.40 -25.50 -6.53
C LEU A 573 16.14 -27.01 -6.41
N TYR A 574 15.90 -27.68 -7.54
CA TYR A 574 15.67 -29.14 -7.56
C TYR A 574 16.92 -29.92 -7.16
N SER A 575 18.09 -29.47 -7.62
CA SER A 575 19.38 -30.04 -7.22
C SER A 575 19.58 -29.91 -5.71
N TYR A 576 19.29 -28.73 -5.15
CA TYR A 576 19.35 -28.49 -3.72
C TYR A 576 18.38 -29.41 -2.97
N LEU A 577 17.09 -29.42 -3.31
CA LEU A 577 16.06 -30.21 -2.60
C LEU A 577 16.40 -31.71 -2.57
N ARG A 578 16.90 -32.24 -3.69
CA ARG A 578 17.34 -33.64 -3.79
C ARG A 578 18.63 -33.89 -3.03
N GLY A 579 19.64 -33.06 -3.25
CA GLY A 579 20.94 -33.24 -2.63
C GLY A 579 20.90 -33.04 -1.11
N SER A 580 20.11 -32.09 -0.62
CA SER A 580 20.10 -31.70 0.79
C SER A 580 19.10 -32.51 1.63
N SER A 581 18.58 -33.62 1.10
CA SER A 581 17.61 -34.48 1.78
C SER A 581 18.21 -35.84 2.10
N GLU A 582 18.44 -36.14 3.38
CA GLU A 582 18.98 -37.43 3.79
C GLU A 582 18.02 -38.58 3.40
N ARG A 583 16.71 -38.33 3.46
CA ARG A 583 15.70 -39.31 3.04
C ARG A 583 15.77 -39.59 1.55
N TYR A 584 15.99 -38.58 0.71
CA TYR A 584 16.13 -38.82 -0.73
C TYR A 584 17.40 -39.61 -1.04
N LEU A 585 18.52 -39.30 -0.38
CA LEU A 585 19.74 -40.13 -0.48
C LEU A 585 19.51 -41.56 0.02
N ALA A 586 18.72 -41.75 1.08
CA ALA A 586 18.32 -43.08 1.54
C ALA A 586 17.51 -43.84 0.49
N LEU A 587 16.55 -43.18 -0.19
CA LEU A 587 15.80 -43.79 -1.29
C LEU A 587 16.71 -44.22 -2.45
N ARG A 588 17.72 -43.42 -2.78
CA ARG A 588 18.74 -43.81 -3.78
C ARG A 588 19.52 -45.04 -3.34
N ALA A 589 19.94 -45.10 -2.08
CA ALA A 589 20.65 -46.26 -1.53
C ALA A 589 19.76 -47.53 -1.52
N TYR A 590 18.48 -47.41 -1.15
CA TYR A 590 17.52 -48.51 -1.23
C TYR A 590 17.25 -48.96 -2.66
N ALA A 591 17.11 -48.04 -3.61
CA ALA A 591 16.93 -48.38 -5.01
C ALA A 591 18.13 -49.19 -5.54
N SER A 592 19.36 -48.76 -5.23
CA SER A 592 20.58 -49.51 -5.54
C SER A 592 20.59 -50.88 -4.88
N TYR A 593 20.12 -50.99 -3.63
CA TYR A 593 20.01 -52.25 -2.91
C TYR A 593 19.06 -53.23 -3.59
N PHE A 594 17.86 -52.80 -4.00
CA PHE A 594 16.87 -53.68 -4.64
C PHE A 594 17.30 -54.20 -6.01
N ASN A 595 18.16 -53.44 -6.70
CA ASN A 595 18.70 -53.81 -8.01
C ASN A 595 19.92 -54.73 -7.91
N ARG A 596 20.42 -55.05 -6.71
CA ARG A 596 21.55 -55.97 -6.55
C ARG A 596 21.11 -57.45 -6.56
N PRO A 597 21.95 -58.33 -7.14
CA PRO A 597 21.75 -59.77 -7.02
C PRO A 597 21.97 -60.24 -5.57
N GLY A 598 21.37 -61.38 -5.22
CA GLY A 598 21.58 -62.03 -3.92
C GLY A 598 20.80 -61.44 -2.73
N VAL A 599 19.81 -60.58 -2.97
CA VAL A 599 18.89 -60.10 -1.91
C VAL A 599 17.73 -61.07 -1.76
N THR A 600 17.60 -61.69 -0.58
CA THR A 600 16.53 -62.66 -0.28
C THR A 600 15.17 -61.98 -0.13
N ALA A 601 14.07 -62.72 -0.30
CA ALA A 601 12.70 -62.18 -0.16
C ALA A 601 12.42 -61.61 1.25
N ALA A 602 12.98 -62.21 2.30
CA ALA A 602 12.83 -61.70 3.67
C ALA A 602 13.54 -60.34 3.86
N GLN A 603 14.77 -60.23 3.34
CA GLN A 603 15.55 -59.00 3.37
C GLN A 603 14.91 -57.90 2.52
N ARG A 604 14.38 -58.26 1.34
CA ARG A 604 13.65 -57.35 0.44
C ARG A 604 12.42 -56.74 1.14
N ARG A 605 11.55 -57.56 1.75
CA ARG A 605 10.37 -57.09 2.48
C ARG A 605 10.70 -56.11 3.60
N ALA A 606 11.75 -56.36 4.37
CA ALA A 606 12.19 -55.45 5.44
C ALA A 606 12.65 -54.10 4.87
N ALA A 607 13.51 -54.13 3.85
CA ALA A 607 14.02 -52.91 3.22
C ALA A 607 12.91 -52.11 2.50
N VAL A 608 11.89 -52.76 1.93
CA VAL A 608 10.74 -52.07 1.31
C VAL A 608 9.97 -51.25 2.34
N ARG A 609 9.75 -51.77 3.55
CA ARG A 609 9.06 -51.02 4.62
C ARG A 609 9.84 -49.78 5.06
N ASP A 610 11.16 -49.90 5.18
CA ASP A 610 12.00 -48.76 5.55
C ASP A 610 12.06 -47.71 4.42
N ALA A 611 12.13 -48.16 3.17
CA ALA A 611 12.08 -47.30 1.99
C ALA A 611 10.72 -46.58 1.86
N ASP A 612 9.60 -47.27 2.10
CA ASP A 612 8.26 -46.66 2.08
C ASP A 612 8.11 -45.59 3.18
N ARG A 613 8.68 -45.83 4.37
CA ARG A 613 8.70 -44.82 5.44
C ARG A 613 9.51 -43.59 5.03
N ALA A 614 10.68 -43.77 4.41
CA ALA A 614 11.47 -42.65 3.90
C ALA A 614 10.74 -41.89 2.77
N TYR A 615 10.05 -42.62 1.90
CA TYR A 615 9.24 -42.06 0.81
C TYR A 615 8.08 -41.21 1.34
N ARG A 616 7.26 -41.75 2.25
CA ARG A 616 6.17 -41.01 2.90
C ARG A 616 6.71 -39.82 3.69
N GLY A 617 7.83 -39.98 4.37
CA GLY A 617 8.48 -38.90 5.11
C GLY A 617 9.00 -37.75 4.22
N LEU A 618 9.18 -37.95 2.92
CA LEU A 618 9.43 -36.87 1.96
C LEU A 618 8.11 -36.20 1.54
N LEU A 619 7.08 -36.98 1.23
CA LEU A 619 5.75 -36.43 0.92
C LEU A 619 5.17 -35.60 2.08
N ASP A 620 5.40 -36.01 3.32
CA ASP A 620 4.97 -35.28 4.53
C ASP A 620 5.68 -33.94 4.72
N THR A 621 6.77 -33.67 3.98
CA THR A 621 7.42 -32.35 3.98
C THR A 621 6.76 -31.35 3.03
N ASP A 622 5.96 -31.81 2.08
CA ASP A 622 5.22 -30.92 1.20
C ASP A 622 4.12 -30.16 1.98
N PRO A 623 3.98 -28.84 1.75
CA PRO A 623 3.12 -27.97 2.56
C PRO A 623 1.62 -28.23 2.39
N SER A 624 1.20 -28.99 1.38
CA SER A 624 -0.17 -29.47 1.20
C SER A 624 -0.13 -30.98 0.96
N ARG A 625 -1.06 -31.73 1.56
CA ARG A 625 -1.27 -33.16 1.23
C ARG A 625 -1.90 -33.36 -0.16
N SER A 626 -2.19 -32.27 -0.88
CA SER A 626 -2.61 -32.29 -2.27
C SER A 626 -1.40 -32.49 -3.19
N THR A 627 -1.67 -32.93 -4.42
CA THR A 627 -0.72 -33.24 -5.50
C THR A 627 0.03 -32.02 -6.07
N GLU A 628 0.35 -31.02 -5.24
CA GLU A 628 0.91 -29.72 -5.66
C GLU A 628 2.28 -29.41 -5.03
N GLY A 629 2.96 -30.44 -4.51
CA GLY A 629 4.26 -30.34 -3.87
C GLY A 629 5.40 -30.91 -4.71
N PHE A 630 6.63 -30.42 -4.50
CA PHE A 630 7.80 -30.89 -5.27
C PHE A 630 8.00 -32.40 -5.17
N TRP A 631 7.85 -33.00 -3.98
CA TRP A 631 8.03 -34.44 -3.82
C TRP A 631 6.82 -35.21 -4.35
N ALA A 632 5.60 -34.69 -4.15
CA ALA A 632 4.39 -35.26 -4.73
C ALA A 632 4.47 -35.35 -6.27
N ASP A 633 5.08 -34.37 -6.93
CA ASP A 633 5.25 -34.35 -8.39
C ASP A 633 6.46 -35.19 -8.84
N SER A 634 7.59 -35.03 -8.16
CA SER A 634 8.86 -35.58 -8.65
C SER A 634 9.14 -37.03 -8.23
N LEU A 635 8.66 -37.47 -7.06
CA LEU A 635 8.93 -38.82 -6.56
C LEU A 635 8.19 -39.91 -7.34
N PRO A 636 6.89 -39.81 -7.68
CA PRO A 636 6.18 -40.91 -8.32
C PRO A 636 6.79 -41.34 -9.67
N GLN A 637 7.48 -40.42 -10.36
CA GLN A 637 8.13 -40.70 -11.63
C GLN A 637 9.61 -41.08 -11.50
N SER A 638 10.19 -40.93 -10.30
CA SER A 638 11.61 -41.15 -10.05
C SER A 638 12.00 -42.62 -10.19
N VAL A 639 13.27 -42.86 -10.55
CA VAL A 639 13.84 -44.21 -10.68
C VAL A 639 13.83 -44.93 -9.33
N GLU A 640 14.00 -44.21 -8.23
CA GLU A 640 13.98 -44.74 -6.87
C GLU A 640 12.58 -45.28 -6.51
N ALA A 641 11.52 -44.51 -6.74
CA ALA A 641 10.15 -44.93 -6.46
C ALA A 641 9.70 -46.10 -7.35
N LYS A 642 10.19 -46.17 -8.60
CA LYS A 642 9.96 -47.31 -9.50
C LYS A 642 10.64 -48.58 -8.98
N ALA A 643 11.88 -48.49 -8.49
CA ALA A 643 12.61 -49.62 -7.90
C ALA A 643 11.91 -50.15 -6.64
N ILE A 644 11.47 -49.26 -5.75
CA ILE A 644 10.74 -49.63 -4.52
C ILE A 644 9.42 -50.33 -4.85
N ARG A 645 8.62 -49.78 -5.77
CA ARG A 645 7.35 -50.41 -6.19
C ARG A 645 7.56 -51.77 -6.84
N ARG A 646 8.60 -51.93 -7.68
CA ARG A 646 8.94 -53.22 -8.30
C ARG A 646 9.28 -54.25 -7.23
N ALA A 647 10.13 -53.88 -6.27
CA ALA A 647 10.51 -54.76 -5.16
C ALA A 647 9.31 -55.14 -4.27
N GLY A 648 8.38 -54.22 -4.03
CA GLY A 648 7.16 -54.52 -3.28
C GLY A 648 6.17 -55.44 -4.02
N ARG A 649 6.10 -55.37 -5.35
CA ARG A 649 5.23 -56.26 -6.15
C ARG A 649 5.76 -57.68 -6.23
N SER A 650 7.08 -57.86 -6.34
CA SER A 650 7.71 -59.19 -6.38
C SER A 650 7.58 -60.01 -5.09
N ASP A 651 7.15 -59.37 -3.99
CA ASP A 651 6.92 -60.03 -2.69
C ASP A 651 5.43 -60.32 -2.43
N GLY A 652 4.52 -59.87 -3.31
CA GLY A 652 3.06 -60.05 -3.21
C GLY A 652 2.46 -61.08 -4.17
N SER A 653 3.31 -61.72 -4.97
CA SER A 653 3.06 -62.95 -5.75
C SER A 653 3.77 -64.11 -5.08
#